data_AF-A0A8T6M132-F1
#
_entry.id   AF-A0A8T6M132-F1
#
_cell.length_a   1.000
_cell.length_b   1.000
_cell.length_c   1.000
_cell.angle_alpha   90.00
_cell.angle_beta   90.00
_cell.angle_gamma   90.00
#
_symmetry.space_group_name_H-M   'P 1'
#
loop_
_entity.id
_entity.type
_entity.pdbx_description
1 polymer ?
#
loop_
_entity_poly.entity_id
_entity_poly.type
_entity_poly.pdbx_seq_one_letter_code
_entity_poly.pdbx_strand_id
1 'polypeptide(L)'
;MDDVEDDTNLPWYHERLIDLEHEGWVTVSIEDYLAADENLATERFVYIDFAVELAQELLERTGYLGDAADQRALNQSELWEEELRDPMNAERILAEYTMWAKDWRPWELILHSAEMAWRDAGEEEAYASFLARFDALDISSLPLTLILSPLLTHPEDVDEIDLALTSLEDDERRQRTAISNAATMLVDAGFDVGEIEKMSIIDALDWVAQLHDLHDLHEELRLLILEQIALFDPDLADHHEQRRRDLISQTSHGELRNFRVQMDAIADNLHQRLANLNDLLNEWREKGIEFPHSDSIRPIELFEWDTNLPEIESTIHIPMSALERWNQITALWGDDAKSGQKYAGVLERTEQFIDHVDHLDQQWKQYELEAMMLIERYESMGIVMSDWGDEILRDPRSALQQLKKNEHRFEMRIRCIEDLLNLDTSFEGEEEAKARIDVLKELDVDLDVLENTRELIETFAKRGARHRRMLEQDWRQLVAQGKANENAPTASFSLKEFEEEIGLIRRFGTSVSASSIGGSIVAGDIHQRLKTRTRQELANLESLGWGVHRLLRDVESDVVATAQKINAFRPHVASYSQLVRRLTPLPWHRDVELALEVQEQLRDPTQLASLTEKIPLLTQHLATQKSDTDSFVFEAWKPAPIRQTLVPVPETFVRQTMIPTDAMGDAHEAILEAMEPEMEIPEAVVVEAEEEVNDDPTPPPVEDEIPEVEATQQDSPLPASIKPQEKTTLDVSFSPAIYTNIIQFLGAINLDELADDLALNGADSLPNIRRGLAKHVGIAPRDTRVDRMLRLALRLLPQNKESDVLKSELLARIGGNVKAMKRWMRARLENRHSGSSDVFLEDALKLGIALQRIPGPGHPLSLEIDDYELPDPNDIQQLEYEVEQLVTHMNLPSAGGILA
;
A
#
# COMPACT_ATOMS: atom_id res chain seq x y z
N MET A 1 -127.58 19.40 21.39
CA MET A 1 -127.93 18.90 20.03
C MET A 1 -126.90 19.40 19.01
N ASP A 2 -125.64 19.01 19.12
CA ASP A 2 -125.07 18.07 20.08
C ASP A 2 -124.03 18.75 20.97
N ASP A 3 -123.74 18.13 22.10
CA ASP A 3 -122.97 18.71 23.20
C ASP A 3 -121.48 18.42 23.00
N VAL A 4 -120.64 19.41 23.26
CA VAL A 4 -119.21 19.24 23.58
C VAL A 4 -119.00 20.04 24.87
N GLU A 5 -118.28 19.46 25.81
CA GLU A 5 -118.20 19.93 27.18
C GLU A 5 -117.32 21.19 27.30
N ASP A 6 -117.65 22.09 28.23
CA ASP A 6 -116.70 23.12 28.69
C ASP A 6 -115.50 22.37 29.30
N ASP A 7 -114.33 22.41 28.67
CA ASP A 7 -113.12 21.75 29.18
C ASP A 7 -112.49 22.59 30.29
N THR A 8 -113.17 22.60 31.45
CA THR A 8 -112.89 23.49 32.58
C THR A 8 -111.63 23.07 33.35
N ASN A 9 -110.47 23.18 32.72
CA ASN A 9 -109.17 23.17 33.39
C ASN A 9 -108.02 23.84 32.61
N LEU A 10 -108.31 24.59 31.53
CA LEU A 10 -107.30 25.38 30.81
C LEU A 10 -106.72 26.49 31.73
N PRO A 11 -105.39 26.63 31.86
CA PRO A 11 -104.79 27.67 32.70
C PRO A 11 -105.02 29.09 32.17
N TRP A 12 -105.03 30.07 33.08
CA TRP A 12 -105.26 31.48 32.75
C TRP A 12 -104.21 32.10 31.79
N TYR A 13 -103.04 31.47 31.67
CA TYR A 13 -101.94 31.90 30.81
C TYR A 13 -101.97 31.29 29.39
N HIS A 14 -102.90 30.38 29.09
CA HIS A 14 -102.92 29.63 27.83
C HIS A 14 -103.08 30.52 26.58
N GLU A 15 -103.80 31.64 26.67
CA GLU A 15 -103.92 32.60 25.56
C GLU A 15 -102.57 33.22 25.18
N ARG A 16 -101.70 33.58 26.15
CA ARG A 16 -100.36 34.11 25.87
C ARG A 16 -99.41 33.03 25.33
N LEU A 17 -99.56 31.76 25.76
CA LEU A 17 -98.77 30.66 25.16
C LEU A 17 -99.09 30.52 23.66
N ILE A 18 -100.37 30.67 23.27
CA ILE A 18 -100.76 30.72 21.87
C ILE A 18 -100.18 31.95 21.17
N ASP A 19 -100.18 33.14 21.80
CA ASP A 19 -99.52 34.32 21.24
C ASP A 19 -98.00 34.09 21.01
N LEU A 20 -97.30 33.48 21.97
CA LEU A 20 -95.87 33.16 21.87
C LEU A 20 -95.57 32.15 20.76
N GLU A 21 -96.44 31.15 20.55
CA GLU A 21 -96.34 30.22 19.42
C GLU A 21 -96.52 30.96 18.07
N HIS A 22 -97.40 31.97 18.02
CA HIS A 22 -97.59 32.83 16.83
C HIS A 22 -96.45 33.84 16.62
N GLU A 23 -95.79 34.29 17.69
CA GLU A 23 -94.55 35.08 17.65
C GLU A 23 -93.34 34.24 17.18
N GLY A 24 -93.43 32.91 17.32
CA GLY A 24 -92.48 31.93 16.75
C GLY A 24 -91.62 31.18 17.77
N TRP A 25 -91.95 31.28 19.06
CA TRP A 25 -91.22 30.65 20.17
C TRP A 25 -91.62 29.18 20.39
N VAL A 26 -90.70 28.38 20.92
CA VAL A 26 -90.96 27.01 21.36
C VAL A 26 -91.64 27.04 22.74
N THR A 27 -92.91 26.68 22.78
CA THR A 27 -93.76 26.76 23.99
C THR A 27 -93.69 25.52 24.88
N VAL A 28 -93.20 24.38 24.40
CA VAL A 28 -93.24 23.09 25.11
C VAL A 28 -92.46 23.12 26.44
N SER A 29 -91.28 23.74 26.44
CA SER A 29 -90.45 23.95 27.64
C SER A 29 -91.12 24.89 28.65
N ILE A 30 -91.82 25.91 28.14
CA ILE A 30 -92.57 26.92 28.89
C ILE A 30 -93.78 26.27 29.59
N GLU A 31 -94.48 25.38 28.89
CA GLU A 31 -95.59 24.58 29.44
C GLU A 31 -95.12 23.66 30.57
N ASP A 32 -94.04 22.89 30.37
CA ASP A 32 -93.45 22.04 31.41
C ASP A 32 -93.02 22.85 32.65
N TYR A 33 -92.42 24.04 32.46
CA TYR A 33 -92.01 24.93 33.55
C TYR A 33 -93.21 25.51 34.34
N LEU A 34 -94.28 25.91 33.65
CA LEU A 34 -95.51 26.42 34.28
C LEU A 34 -96.31 25.31 34.98
N ALA A 35 -96.36 24.10 34.42
CA ALA A 35 -97.10 22.97 34.97
C ALA A 35 -96.54 22.44 36.30
N ALA A 36 -95.25 22.65 36.59
CA ALA A 36 -94.60 22.04 37.75
C ALA A 36 -95.03 22.62 39.13
N ASP A 37 -95.57 23.84 39.21
CA ASP A 37 -96.20 24.39 40.43
C ASP A 37 -97.26 25.47 40.08
N GLU A 38 -98.52 25.07 39.97
CA GLU A 38 -99.66 25.97 39.67
C GLU A 38 -99.75 27.19 40.62
N ASN A 39 -99.36 27.02 41.89
CA ASN A 39 -99.39 28.08 42.91
C ASN A 39 -98.38 29.22 42.67
N LEU A 40 -97.35 28.99 41.83
CA LEU A 40 -96.32 29.96 41.49
C LEU A 40 -96.46 30.47 40.03
N ALA A 41 -97.52 30.10 39.32
CA ALA A 41 -97.70 30.40 37.90
C ALA A 41 -97.52 31.88 37.56
N THR A 42 -97.99 32.82 38.39
CA THR A 42 -97.79 34.27 38.17
C THR A 42 -96.35 34.73 38.31
N GLU A 43 -95.56 34.13 39.21
CA GLU A 43 -94.14 34.48 39.36
C GLU A 43 -93.30 33.83 38.25
N ARG A 44 -93.63 32.59 37.87
CA ARG A 44 -93.03 31.89 36.72
C ARG A 44 -93.34 32.56 35.39
N PHE A 45 -94.53 33.11 35.21
CA PHE A 45 -94.91 33.81 33.99
C PHE A 45 -94.13 35.13 33.83
N VAL A 46 -93.91 35.89 34.91
CA VAL A 46 -93.02 37.07 34.88
C VAL A 46 -91.56 36.67 34.56
N TYR A 47 -91.11 35.50 35.01
CA TYR A 47 -89.81 34.95 34.59
C TYR A 47 -89.79 34.54 33.11
N ILE A 48 -90.91 34.07 32.55
CA ILE A 48 -91.03 33.74 31.12
C ILE A 48 -91.06 34.99 30.26
N ASP A 49 -91.79 36.04 30.64
CA ASP A 49 -91.73 37.34 29.94
C ASP A 49 -90.28 37.86 29.91
N PHE A 50 -89.56 37.82 31.04
CA PHE A 50 -88.12 38.13 31.11
C PHE A 50 -87.25 37.21 30.24
N ALA A 51 -87.51 35.90 30.21
CA ALA A 51 -86.74 34.95 29.40
C ALA A 51 -86.98 35.14 27.89
N VAL A 52 -88.18 35.56 27.49
CA VAL A 52 -88.52 35.92 26.10
C VAL A 52 -87.86 37.23 25.70
N GLU A 53 -87.90 38.26 26.56
CA GLU A 53 -87.17 39.53 26.36
C GLU A 53 -85.67 39.26 26.20
N LEU A 54 -85.08 38.44 27.08
CA LEU A 54 -83.67 38.05 27.04
C LEU A 54 -83.31 37.20 25.81
N ALA A 55 -84.20 36.28 25.39
CA ALA A 55 -83.98 35.48 24.18
C ALA A 55 -84.00 36.36 22.91
N GLN A 56 -84.88 37.36 22.84
CA GLN A 56 -84.90 38.32 21.74
C GLN A 56 -83.64 39.19 21.72
N GLU A 57 -83.23 39.74 22.87
CA GLU A 57 -81.98 40.52 23.00
C GLU A 57 -80.77 39.71 22.51
N LEU A 58 -80.66 38.44 22.92
CA LEU A 58 -79.58 37.55 22.50
C LEU A 58 -79.64 37.18 21.00
N LEU A 59 -80.83 37.04 20.40
CA LEU A 59 -80.96 36.81 18.96
C LEU A 59 -80.44 38.02 18.16
N GLU A 60 -80.81 39.24 18.57
CA GLU A 60 -80.32 40.47 17.94
C GLU A 60 -78.79 40.63 18.08
N ARG A 61 -78.20 40.15 19.18
CA ARG A 61 -76.75 40.22 19.46
C ARG A 61 -75.91 39.10 18.82
N THR A 62 -76.49 37.91 18.64
CA THR A 62 -75.80 36.73 18.08
C THR A 62 -75.93 36.58 16.56
N GLY A 63 -76.95 37.19 15.94
CA GLY A 63 -77.14 37.19 14.48
C GLY A 63 -76.10 38.00 13.68
N TYR A 64 -75.25 38.77 14.35
CA TYR A 64 -74.05 39.35 13.74
C TYR A 64 -72.90 39.45 14.75
N LEU A 65 -71.79 38.76 14.45
CA LEU A 65 -70.62 38.65 15.33
C LEU A 65 -69.44 39.56 14.95
N GLY A 66 -69.54 40.33 13.85
CA GLY A 66 -68.45 41.14 13.29
C GLY A 66 -67.61 40.43 12.22
N ASP A 67 -66.85 41.21 11.45
CA ASP A 67 -65.93 40.72 10.41
C ASP A 67 -64.74 39.95 11.00
N ALA A 68 -64.41 40.18 12.27
CA ALA A 68 -63.38 39.46 13.04
C ALA A 68 -63.82 38.04 13.49
N ALA A 69 -65.02 37.59 13.12
CA ALA A 69 -65.55 36.28 13.55
C ALA A 69 -65.06 35.13 12.66
N ASP A 70 -64.22 34.26 13.24
CA ASP A 70 -63.83 32.96 12.67
C ASP A 70 -65.04 32.17 12.12
N GLN A 71 -64.83 31.39 11.06
CA GLN A 71 -65.85 30.44 10.53
C GLN A 71 -66.43 29.52 11.61
N ARG A 72 -65.64 29.21 12.65
CA ARG A 72 -66.09 28.42 13.81
C ARG A 72 -67.04 29.19 14.72
N ALA A 73 -66.88 30.51 14.86
CA ALA A 73 -67.79 31.37 15.62
C ALA A 73 -69.10 31.57 14.86
N LEU A 74 -69.07 31.73 13.53
CA LEU A 74 -70.28 31.78 12.69
C LEU A 74 -71.13 30.50 12.83
N ASN A 75 -70.52 29.31 12.70
CA ASN A 75 -71.20 28.04 12.94
C ASN A 75 -71.76 27.88 14.37
N GLN A 76 -71.22 28.63 15.35
CA GLN A 76 -71.70 28.63 16.74
C GLN A 76 -72.84 29.64 16.94
N SER A 77 -72.88 30.73 16.17
CA SER A 77 -73.99 31.68 16.11
C SER A 77 -75.24 31.02 15.50
N GLU A 78 -75.10 30.24 14.42
CA GLU A 78 -76.21 29.44 13.86
C GLU A 78 -76.83 28.51 14.91
N LEU A 79 -76.00 27.85 15.74
CA LEU A 79 -76.48 26.99 16.83
C LEU A 79 -77.16 27.79 17.96
N TRP A 80 -76.64 28.97 18.31
CA TRP A 80 -77.31 29.84 19.28
C TRP A 80 -78.65 30.36 18.75
N GLU A 81 -78.77 30.71 17.46
CA GLU A 81 -80.05 31.08 16.83
C GLU A 81 -81.09 29.95 16.85
N GLU A 82 -80.67 28.69 16.67
CA GLU A 82 -81.58 27.54 16.80
C GLU A 82 -82.01 27.31 18.25
N GLU A 83 -81.08 27.37 19.21
CA GLU A 83 -81.37 27.08 20.63
C GLU A 83 -82.10 28.21 21.36
N LEU A 84 -81.91 29.49 20.97
CA LEU A 84 -82.61 30.66 21.53
C LEU A 84 -84.11 30.69 21.22
N ARG A 85 -84.59 29.94 20.22
CA ARG A 85 -86.02 29.80 19.92
C ARG A 85 -86.81 29.16 21.06
N ASP A 86 -86.13 28.48 21.98
CA ASP A 86 -86.66 28.11 23.30
C ASP A 86 -86.15 29.13 24.34
N PRO A 87 -87.01 30.04 24.83
CA PRO A 87 -86.62 31.06 25.81
C PRO A 87 -85.98 30.49 27.09
N MET A 88 -86.26 29.23 27.45
CA MET A 88 -85.66 28.60 28.64
C MET A 88 -84.16 28.33 28.50
N ASN A 89 -83.58 28.46 27.29
CA ASN A 89 -82.13 28.41 27.06
C ASN A 89 -81.41 29.75 27.26
N ALA A 90 -82.12 30.89 27.33
CA ALA A 90 -81.53 32.22 27.21
C ALA A 90 -80.39 32.49 28.23
N GLU A 91 -80.56 32.12 29.51
CA GLU A 91 -79.51 32.29 30.53
C GLU A 91 -78.24 31.49 30.24
N ARG A 92 -78.36 30.28 29.66
CA ARG A 92 -77.20 29.47 29.26
C ARG A 92 -76.47 30.12 28.10
N ILE A 93 -77.22 30.55 27.08
CA ILE A 93 -76.64 31.11 25.85
C ILE A 93 -76.01 32.48 26.15
N LEU A 94 -76.58 33.27 27.07
CA LEU A 94 -75.90 34.44 27.62
C LEU A 94 -74.58 34.08 28.29
N ALA A 95 -74.51 33.01 29.08
CA ALA A 95 -73.25 32.58 29.71
C ALA A 95 -72.20 32.11 28.69
N GLU A 96 -72.61 31.46 27.60
CA GLU A 96 -71.74 31.04 26.49
C GLU A 96 -71.26 32.24 25.65
N TYR A 97 -72.20 33.07 25.17
CA TYR A 97 -71.92 34.28 24.40
C TYR A 97 -71.04 35.26 25.18
N THR A 98 -71.35 35.52 26.46
CA THR A 98 -70.52 36.41 27.29
C THR A 98 -69.18 35.81 27.69
N MET A 99 -68.89 34.52 27.44
CA MET A 99 -67.50 34.02 27.46
C MET A 99 -66.82 34.26 26.11
N TRP A 100 -67.46 33.92 25.00
CA TRP A 100 -66.90 34.15 23.66
C TRP A 100 -66.61 35.64 23.40
N ALA A 101 -67.57 36.53 23.68
CA ALA A 101 -67.43 37.96 23.41
C ALA A 101 -66.36 38.66 24.28
N LYS A 102 -65.90 38.07 25.40
CA LYS A 102 -64.76 38.62 26.16
C LYS A 102 -63.44 38.49 25.40
N ASP A 103 -63.29 37.42 24.63
CA ASP A 103 -62.07 37.13 23.89
C ASP A 103 -62.10 37.74 22.47
N TRP A 104 -63.29 37.86 21.86
CA TRP A 104 -63.44 38.23 20.44
C TRP A 104 -64.20 39.54 20.15
N ARG A 105 -65.09 39.99 21.04
CA ARG A 105 -65.92 41.20 20.84
C ARG A 105 -66.07 42.06 22.12
N PRO A 106 -64.98 42.36 22.87
CA PRO A 106 -65.08 42.90 24.22
C PRO A 106 -65.71 44.31 24.30
N TRP A 107 -65.69 45.08 23.22
CA TRP A 107 -66.34 46.40 23.13
C TRP A 107 -67.87 46.31 23.22
N GLU A 108 -68.50 45.28 22.63
CA GLU A 108 -69.96 45.12 22.64
C GLU A 108 -70.46 44.91 24.08
N LEU A 109 -69.84 44.02 24.84
CA LEU A 109 -70.18 43.78 26.25
C LEU A 109 -70.10 45.06 27.09
N ILE A 110 -69.15 45.95 26.81
CA ILE A 110 -68.96 47.20 27.54
C ILE A 110 -69.97 48.25 27.10
N LEU A 111 -70.13 48.47 25.79
CA LEU A 111 -71.13 49.38 25.22
C LEU A 111 -72.54 48.99 25.68
N HIS A 112 -72.92 47.72 25.58
CA HIS A 112 -74.20 47.20 26.06
C HIS A 112 -74.41 47.40 27.56
N SER A 113 -73.35 47.30 28.38
CA SER A 113 -73.45 47.61 29.82
C SER A 113 -73.71 49.10 30.12
N ALA A 114 -73.46 49.98 29.15
CA ALA A 114 -73.61 51.42 29.23
C ALA A 114 -74.74 51.99 28.35
N GLU A 115 -75.48 51.16 27.62
CA GLU A 115 -76.46 51.56 26.60
C GLU A 115 -77.44 52.65 27.09
N MET A 116 -77.99 52.46 28.29
CA MET A 116 -78.90 53.44 28.91
C MET A 116 -78.25 54.81 29.18
N ALA A 117 -76.94 54.86 29.44
CA ALA A 117 -76.22 56.13 29.60
C ALA A 117 -75.99 56.83 28.26
N TRP A 118 -75.68 56.08 27.19
CA TRP A 118 -75.60 56.61 25.82
C TRP A 118 -76.96 57.15 25.35
N ARG A 119 -78.05 56.44 25.66
CA ARG A 119 -79.44 56.87 25.44
C ARG A 119 -79.82 58.11 26.23
N ASP A 120 -79.52 58.17 27.53
CA ASP A 120 -79.80 59.34 28.39
C ASP A 120 -78.98 60.58 27.99
N ALA A 121 -77.79 60.39 27.40
CA ALA A 121 -76.99 61.47 26.80
C ALA A 121 -77.55 61.97 25.46
N GLY A 122 -78.29 61.13 24.73
CA GLY A 122 -78.82 61.41 23.40
C GLY A 122 -77.90 60.99 22.24
N GLU A 123 -76.83 60.26 22.51
CA GLU A 123 -75.77 59.89 21.56
C GLU A 123 -75.97 58.47 20.98
N GLU A 124 -77.22 58.09 20.70
CA GLU A 124 -77.58 56.77 20.14
C GLU A 124 -76.98 56.54 18.74
N GLU A 125 -76.81 57.60 17.93
CA GLU A 125 -76.14 57.52 16.62
C GLU A 125 -74.64 57.23 16.77
N ALA A 126 -73.98 57.80 17.79
CA ALA A 126 -72.57 57.55 18.08
C ALA A 126 -72.34 56.13 18.61
N TYR A 127 -73.20 55.66 19.53
CA TYR A 127 -73.21 54.28 20.03
C TYR A 127 -73.24 53.25 18.89
N ALA A 128 -74.20 53.39 17.96
CA ALA A 128 -74.34 52.48 16.82
C ALA A 128 -73.17 52.58 15.83
N SER A 129 -72.64 53.79 15.62
CA SER A 129 -71.45 54.04 14.82
C SER A 129 -70.22 53.33 15.38
N PHE A 130 -69.96 53.45 16.69
CA PHE A 130 -68.82 52.80 17.34
C PHE A 130 -68.93 51.27 17.27
N LEU A 131 -70.08 50.69 17.63
CA LEU A 131 -70.28 49.24 17.58
C LEU A 131 -70.02 48.69 16.18
N ALA A 132 -70.63 49.28 15.15
CA ALA A 132 -70.45 48.85 13.75
C ALA A 132 -69.01 49.05 13.23
N ARG A 133 -68.27 50.03 13.75
CA ARG A 133 -66.86 50.28 13.35
C ARG A 133 -65.89 49.36 14.06
N PHE A 134 -66.07 49.09 15.35
CA PHE A 134 -65.27 48.08 16.06
C PHE A 134 -65.52 46.67 15.51
N ASP A 135 -66.76 46.34 15.15
CA ASP A 135 -67.12 45.06 14.53
C ASP A 135 -66.55 44.88 13.10
N ALA A 136 -66.11 45.95 12.44
CA ALA A 136 -65.53 45.94 11.09
C ALA A 136 -63.98 45.98 11.07
N LEU A 137 -63.34 45.91 12.25
CA LEU A 137 -61.89 45.84 12.39
C LEU A 137 -61.35 44.43 12.13
N ASP A 138 -60.06 44.35 11.78
CA ASP A 138 -59.35 43.09 11.56
C ASP A 138 -58.98 42.39 12.88
N ILE A 139 -58.91 41.05 12.88
CA ILE A 139 -58.48 40.24 14.04
C ILE A 139 -57.13 40.71 14.61
N SER A 140 -56.25 41.25 13.75
CA SER A 140 -54.96 41.80 14.16
C SER A 140 -55.00 43.03 15.07
N SER A 141 -56.11 43.80 15.09
CA SER A 141 -56.23 45.03 15.89
C SER A 141 -56.98 44.85 17.22
N LEU A 142 -57.55 43.66 17.49
CA LEU A 142 -58.18 43.30 18.77
C LEU A 142 -57.34 43.69 20.02
N PRO A 143 -55.99 43.53 20.06
CA PRO A 143 -55.21 43.92 21.23
C PRO A 143 -55.17 45.43 21.48
N LEU A 144 -55.48 46.25 20.46
CA LEU A 144 -55.48 47.71 20.51
C LEU A 144 -56.85 48.26 20.91
N THR A 145 -57.96 47.61 20.54
CA THR A 145 -59.31 48.02 20.97
C THR A 145 -59.48 47.94 22.49
N LEU A 146 -58.78 47.00 23.14
CA LEU A 146 -58.71 46.87 24.61
C LEU A 146 -58.18 48.13 25.33
N ILE A 147 -57.47 49.02 24.64
CA ILE A 147 -56.99 50.30 25.18
C ILE A 147 -58.16 51.30 25.27
N LEU A 148 -59.16 51.19 24.39
CA LEU A 148 -60.31 52.09 24.29
C LEU A 148 -61.48 51.63 25.16
N SER A 149 -61.52 50.34 25.53
CA SER A 149 -62.51 49.73 26.44
C SER A 149 -62.92 50.58 27.65
N PRO A 150 -62.02 51.29 28.38
CA PRO A 150 -62.43 52.12 29.52
C PRO A 150 -63.24 53.38 29.16
N LEU A 151 -63.08 53.90 27.93
CA LEU A 151 -63.79 55.10 27.46
C LEU A 151 -65.23 54.77 27.03
N LEU A 152 -65.48 53.55 26.55
CA LEU A 152 -66.81 53.11 26.06
C LEU A 152 -67.91 53.15 27.13
N THR A 153 -67.55 53.23 28.42
CA THR A 153 -68.51 53.44 29.53
C THR A 153 -68.92 54.90 29.74
N HIS A 154 -68.38 55.85 28.98
CA HIS A 154 -68.51 57.29 29.24
C HIS A 154 -68.93 58.06 27.97
N PRO A 155 -70.23 58.39 27.83
CA PRO A 155 -70.74 59.19 26.71
C PRO A 155 -70.25 60.65 26.66
N GLU A 156 -69.39 61.09 27.59
CA GLU A 156 -68.71 62.39 27.51
C GLU A 156 -67.44 62.32 26.62
N ASP A 157 -66.87 61.13 26.39
CA ASP A 157 -65.57 60.93 25.75
C ASP A 157 -65.65 60.65 24.22
N VAL A 158 -66.79 60.98 23.58
CA VAL A 158 -67.09 60.67 22.17
C VAL A 158 -65.96 61.09 21.22
N ASP A 159 -65.51 62.36 21.31
CA ASP A 159 -64.43 62.92 20.48
C ASP A 159 -63.10 62.16 20.65
N GLU A 160 -62.81 61.61 21.84
CA GLU A 160 -61.58 60.86 22.11
C GLU A 160 -61.65 59.43 21.58
N ILE A 161 -62.81 58.77 21.71
CA ILE A 161 -63.09 57.46 21.12
C ILE A 161 -63.01 57.54 19.58
N ASP A 162 -63.62 58.57 18.98
CA ASP A 162 -63.62 58.78 17.54
C ASP A 162 -62.21 58.99 16.97
N LEU A 163 -61.40 59.83 17.63
CA LEU A 163 -60.02 60.11 17.23
C LEU A 163 -59.12 58.87 17.35
N ALA A 164 -59.30 58.08 18.41
CA ALA A 164 -58.51 56.86 18.59
C ALA A 164 -58.92 55.76 17.61
N LEU A 165 -60.22 55.56 17.37
CA LEU A 165 -60.74 54.56 16.45
C LEU A 165 -60.42 54.89 14.99
N THR A 166 -60.53 56.17 14.58
CA THR A 166 -60.09 56.60 13.24
C THR A 166 -58.58 56.42 13.04
N SER A 167 -57.75 56.60 14.08
CA SER A 167 -56.31 56.29 13.98
C SER A 167 -56.05 54.80 13.77
N LEU A 168 -56.85 53.92 14.39
CA LEU A 168 -56.72 52.47 14.26
C LEU A 168 -57.11 52.00 12.85
N GLU A 169 -58.26 52.47 12.35
CA GLU A 169 -58.70 52.25 10.97
C GLU A 169 -57.65 52.72 9.94
N ASP A 170 -57.02 53.87 10.18
CA ASP A 170 -56.00 54.43 9.29
C ASP A 170 -54.70 53.60 9.29
N ASP A 171 -54.33 52.96 10.40
CA ASP A 171 -53.20 52.04 10.45
C ASP A 171 -53.52 50.69 9.78
N GLU A 172 -54.74 50.15 9.93
CA GLU A 172 -55.19 48.99 9.13
C GLU A 172 -55.19 49.31 7.62
N ARG A 173 -55.69 50.50 7.22
CA ARG A 173 -55.64 50.97 5.81
C ARG A 173 -54.20 51.06 5.30
N ARG A 174 -53.25 51.54 6.11
CA ARG A 174 -51.81 51.56 5.77
C ARG A 174 -51.24 50.16 5.61
N GLN A 175 -51.62 49.22 6.47
CA GLN A 175 -51.17 47.83 6.38
C GLN A 175 -51.75 47.13 5.14
N ARG A 176 -53.07 47.17 4.93
CA ARG A 176 -53.71 46.58 3.72
C ARG A 176 -53.18 47.20 2.42
N THR A 177 -52.92 48.51 2.38
CA THR A 177 -52.29 49.13 1.20
C THR A 177 -50.84 48.70 1.01
N ALA A 178 -50.02 48.59 2.07
CA ALA A 178 -48.66 48.07 1.99
C ALA A 178 -48.62 46.62 1.47
N ILE A 179 -49.50 45.75 1.97
CA ILE A 179 -49.68 44.38 1.50
C ILE A 179 -50.06 44.36 0.01
N SER A 180 -51.03 45.19 -0.41
CA SER A 180 -51.43 45.26 -1.84
C SER A 180 -50.29 45.72 -2.75
N ASN A 181 -49.44 46.64 -2.30
CA ASN A 181 -48.26 47.08 -3.06
C ASN A 181 -47.24 45.92 -3.21
N ALA A 182 -46.95 45.21 -2.12
CA ALA A 182 -46.07 44.04 -2.16
C ALA A 182 -46.63 42.92 -3.07
N ALA A 183 -47.94 42.67 -3.01
CA ALA A 183 -48.64 41.77 -3.91
C ALA A 183 -48.49 42.18 -5.38
N THR A 184 -48.63 43.46 -5.73
CA THR A 184 -48.40 43.91 -7.11
C THR A 184 -46.96 43.70 -7.59
N MET A 185 -45.95 43.88 -6.72
CA MET A 185 -44.56 43.59 -7.07
C MET A 185 -44.31 42.10 -7.33
N LEU A 186 -44.94 41.21 -6.56
CA LEU A 186 -44.86 39.76 -6.75
C LEU A 186 -45.60 39.31 -8.03
N VAL A 187 -46.73 39.92 -8.36
CA VAL A 187 -47.44 39.68 -9.64
C VAL A 187 -46.62 40.18 -10.84
N ASP A 188 -46.00 41.36 -10.76
CA ASP A 188 -45.09 41.87 -11.81
C ASP A 188 -43.83 40.98 -11.97
N ALA A 189 -43.40 40.31 -10.89
CA ALA A 189 -42.34 39.29 -10.93
C ALA A 189 -42.82 37.91 -11.43
N GLY A 190 -44.13 37.71 -11.65
CA GLY A 190 -44.71 36.49 -12.24
C GLY A 190 -45.20 35.43 -11.25
N PHE A 191 -45.34 35.75 -9.96
CA PHE A 191 -45.92 34.83 -8.97
C PHE A 191 -47.44 34.91 -8.95
N ASP A 192 -48.11 33.78 -8.69
CA ASP A 192 -49.53 33.78 -8.31
C ASP A 192 -49.65 34.07 -6.81
N VAL A 193 -50.35 35.15 -6.49
CA VAL A 193 -50.46 35.71 -5.14
C VAL A 193 -51.81 35.37 -4.49
N GLY A 194 -52.81 34.93 -5.26
CA GLY A 194 -54.14 34.56 -4.76
C GLY A 194 -55.01 35.72 -4.26
N GLU A 195 -56.12 35.38 -3.59
CA GLU A 195 -57.14 36.34 -3.11
C GLU A 195 -56.78 37.00 -1.76
N ILE A 196 -55.65 37.72 -1.71
CA ILE A 196 -55.16 38.42 -0.50
C ILE A 196 -56.22 39.33 0.14
N GLU A 197 -57.10 39.96 -0.64
CA GLU A 197 -58.13 40.89 -0.14
C GLU A 197 -59.15 40.24 0.82
N LYS A 198 -59.17 38.90 0.93
CA LYS A 198 -60.04 38.13 1.83
C LYS A 198 -59.32 37.48 3.02
N MET A 199 -58.00 37.64 3.12
CA MET A 199 -57.19 37.12 4.23
C MET A 199 -57.19 38.11 5.39
N SER A 200 -56.93 37.65 6.63
CA SER A 200 -56.61 38.57 7.72
C SER A 200 -55.31 39.31 7.40
N ILE A 201 -55.09 40.48 8.00
CA ILE A 201 -53.83 41.23 7.81
C ILE A 201 -52.60 40.40 8.18
N ILE A 202 -52.70 39.52 9.19
CA ILE A 202 -51.60 38.64 9.62
C ILE A 202 -51.33 37.54 8.58
N ASP A 203 -52.36 36.79 8.17
CA ASP A 203 -52.21 35.70 7.19
C ASP A 203 -51.69 36.24 5.84
N ALA A 204 -52.16 37.42 5.44
CA ALA A 204 -51.71 38.11 4.24
C ALA A 204 -50.24 38.54 4.30
N LEU A 205 -49.77 39.02 5.46
CA LEU A 205 -48.35 39.36 5.67
C LEU A 205 -47.46 38.11 5.66
N ASP A 206 -47.85 37.04 6.36
CA ASP A 206 -47.08 35.79 6.41
C ASP A 206 -47.04 35.08 5.05
N TRP A 207 -48.12 35.18 4.25
CA TRP A 207 -48.16 34.67 2.87
C TRP A 207 -47.27 35.48 1.92
N VAL A 208 -47.36 36.82 1.98
CA VAL A 208 -46.49 37.72 1.19
C VAL A 208 -45.01 37.55 1.56
N ALA A 209 -44.69 37.34 2.84
CA ALA A 209 -43.33 37.05 3.28
C ALA A 209 -42.79 35.74 2.68
N GLN A 210 -43.58 34.66 2.68
CA GLN A 210 -43.21 33.38 2.05
C GLN A 210 -43.00 33.50 0.54
N LEU A 211 -43.80 34.33 -0.15
CA LEU A 211 -43.61 34.61 -1.58
C LEU A 211 -42.37 35.47 -1.85
N HIS A 212 -42.01 36.39 -0.96
CA HIS A 212 -40.75 37.14 -1.04
C HIS A 212 -39.53 36.24 -0.81
N ASP A 213 -39.52 35.36 0.20
CA ASP A 213 -38.45 34.37 0.41
C ASP A 213 -38.23 33.48 -0.84
N LEU A 214 -39.29 33.15 -1.57
CA LEU A 214 -39.22 32.44 -2.84
C LEU A 214 -38.69 33.30 -3.99
N HIS A 215 -39.13 34.56 -4.09
CA HIS A 215 -38.65 35.52 -5.09
C HIS A 215 -37.15 35.79 -4.95
N ASP A 216 -36.68 36.07 -3.74
CA ASP A 216 -35.28 36.35 -3.45
C ASP A 216 -34.39 35.15 -3.81
N LEU A 217 -34.81 33.92 -3.47
CA LEU A 217 -34.10 32.70 -3.88
C LEU A 217 -34.13 32.50 -5.41
N HIS A 218 -35.23 32.85 -6.07
CA HIS A 218 -35.32 32.85 -7.54
C HIS A 218 -34.37 33.86 -8.19
N GLU A 219 -34.12 35.02 -7.59
CA GLU A 219 -33.18 36.01 -8.14
C GLU A 219 -31.73 35.73 -7.75
N GLU A 220 -31.44 35.18 -6.57
CA GLU A 220 -30.12 34.63 -6.25
C GLU A 220 -29.72 33.50 -7.23
N LEU A 221 -30.65 32.60 -7.56
CA LEU A 221 -30.46 31.56 -8.60
C LEU A 221 -30.15 32.16 -9.98
N ARG A 222 -30.83 33.24 -10.35
CA ARG A 222 -30.62 33.95 -11.63
C ARG A 222 -29.23 34.58 -11.68
N LEU A 223 -28.81 35.23 -10.61
CA LEU A 223 -27.48 35.85 -10.50
C LEU A 223 -26.39 34.77 -10.57
N LEU A 224 -26.54 33.65 -9.86
CA LEU A 224 -25.64 32.49 -9.96
C LEU A 224 -25.48 32.03 -11.42
N ILE A 225 -26.60 31.76 -12.11
CA ILE A 225 -26.56 31.27 -13.50
C ILE A 225 -25.90 32.28 -14.44
N LEU A 226 -26.22 33.57 -14.32
CA LEU A 226 -25.70 34.63 -15.21
C LEU A 226 -24.26 35.06 -14.89
N GLU A 227 -23.84 35.05 -13.63
CA GLU A 227 -22.51 35.53 -13.21
C GLU A 227 -21.48 34.39 -13.11
N GLN A 228 -21.89 33.15 -12.86
CA GLN A 228 -20.98 32.03 -12.63
C GLN A 228 -21.01 30.94 -13.71
N ILE A 229 -22.15 30.69 -14.37
CA ILE A 229 -22.26 29.65 -15.40
C ILE A 229 -22.07 30.23 -16.81
N ALA A 230 -22.73 31.36 -17.10
CA ALA A 230 -22.69 31.99 -18.44
C ALA A 230 -21.30 32.51 -18.87
N LEU A 231 -20.34 32.62 -17.95
CA LEU A 231 -18.94 32.93 -18.26
C LEU A 231 -18.24 31.78 -19.01
N PHE A 232 -18.66 30.53 -18.75
CA PHE A 232 -18.10 29.32 -19.36
C PHE A 232 -18.93 28.85 -20.56
N ASP A 233 -20.26 28.78 -20.39
CA ASP A 233 -21.19 28.32 -21.41
C ASP A 233 -22.51 29.13 -21.35
N PRO A 234 -22.76 30.03 -22.31
CA PRO A 234 -23.99 30.82 -22.34
C PRO A 234 -25.23 30.01 -22.77
N ASP A 235 -25.08 28.96 -23.58
CA ASP A 235 -26.19 28.13 -24.04
C ASP A 235 -26.70 27.24 -22.88
N LEU A 236 -25.79 26.71 -22.05
CA LEU A 236 -26.11 26.02 -20.81
C LEU A 236 -26.78 26.95 -19.79
N ALA A 237 -26.29 28.18 -19.65
CA ALA A 237 -26.89 29.18 -18.77
C ALA A 237 -28.32 29.55 -19.21
N ASP A 238 -28.56 29.77 -20.51
CA ASP A 238 -29.90 30.05 -21.06
C ASP A 238 -30.86 28.86 -20.84
N HIS A 239 -30.37 27.61 -20.93
CA HIS A 239 -31.14 26.42 -20.61
C HIS A 239 -31.53 26.35 -19.12
N HIS A 240 -30.60 26.69 -18.22
CA HIS A 240 -30.87 26.73 -16.78
C HIS A 240 -31.79 27.91 -16.38
N GLU A 241 -31.68 29.06 -17.03
CA GLU A 241 -32.62 30.19 -16.88
C GLU A 241 -34.05 29.82 -17.36
N GLN A 242 -34.20 29.03 -18.42
CA GLN A 242 -35.50 28.50 -18.83
C GLN A 242 -36.10 27.60 -17.74
N ARG A 243 -35.33 26.61 -17.27
CA ARG A 243 -35.75 25.70 -16.19
C ARG A 243 -36.07 26.43 -14.88
N ARG A 244 -35.36 27.53 -14.56
CA ARG A 244 -35.67 28.39 -13.41
C ARG A 244 -37.05 29.03 -13.54
N ARG A 245 -37.42 29.52 -14.72
CA ARG A 245 -38.74 30.13 -14.97
C ARG A 245 -39.87 29.10 -14.91
N ASP A 246 -39.64 27.89 -15.42
CA ASP A 246 -40.62 26.79 -15.31
C ASP A 246 -40.91 26.42 -13.84
N LEU A 247 -39.92 26.57 -12.94
CA LEU A 247 -40.10 26.31 -11.50
C LEU A 247 -40.92 27.40 -10.77
N ILE A 248 -40.94 28.65 -11.26
CA ILE A 248 -41.79 29.73 -10.68
C ILE A 248 -43.26 29.30 -10.70
N SER A 249 -43.71 28.68 -11.80
CA SER A 249 -45.10 28.24 -11.96
C SER A 249 -45.46 26.93 -11.24
N GLN A 250 -44.52 26.34 -10.48
CA GLN A 250 -44.71 25.05 -9.80
C GLN A 250 -44.59 25.16 -8.27
N THR A 251 -44.28 26.36 -7.74
CA THR A 251 -44.47 26.79 -6.34
C THR A 251 -43.97 25.79 -5.29
N SER A 252 -42.78 25.22 -5.52
CA SER A 252 -42.17 24.15 -4.72
C SER A 252 -40.83 24.59 -4.14
N HIS A 253 -40.86 25.05 -2.88
CA HIS A 253 -39.67 25.59 -2.20
C HIS A 253 -38.52 24.56 -2.12
N GLY A 254 -38.85 23.27 -2.00
CA GLY A 254 -37.89 22.18 -1.93
C GLY A 254 -37.15 21.94 -3.25
N GLU A 255 -37.87 21.91 -4.38
CA GLU A 255 -37.25 21.73 -5.69
C GLU A 255 -36.40 22.92 -6.10
N LEU A 256 -36.80 24.14 -5.71
CA LEU A 256 -36.00 25.35 -5.92
C LEU A 256 -34.68 25.32 -5.14
N ARG A 257 -34.71 24.93 -3.85
CA ARG A 257 -33.48 24.72 -3.05
C ARG A 257 -32.60 23.61 -3.62
N ASN A 258 -33.19 22.51 -4.08
CA ASN A 258 -32.45 21.42 -4.73
C ASN A 258 -31.82 21.85 -6.07
N PHE A 259 -32.50 22.71 -6.84
CA PHE A 259 -31.97 23.27 -8.07
C PHE A 259 -30.81 24.25 -7.80
N ARG A 260 -30.90 25.07 -6.75
CA ARG A 260 -29.78 25.90 -6.29
C ARG A 260 -28.52 25.08 -5.99
N VAL A 261 -28.63 24.04 -5.17
CA VAL A 261 -27.50 23.15 -4.85
C VAL A 261 -26.95 22.45 -6.11
N GLN A 262 -27.77 22.18 -7.12
CA GLN A 262 -27.30 21.71 -8.44
C GLN A 262 -26.52 22.79 -9.21
N MET A 263 -26.97 24.04 -9.17
CA MET A 263 -26.28 25.16 -9.85
C MET A 263 -24.96 25.53 -9.15
N ASP A 264 -24.95 25.60 -7.81
CA ASP A 264 -23.74 25.80 -7.00
C ASP A 264 -22.69 24.72 -7.36
N ALA A 265 -23.08 23.45 -7.36
CA ALA A 265 -22.18 22.34 -7.67
C ALA A 265 -21.68 22.31 -9.13
N ILE A 266 -22.46 22.83 -10.09
CA ILE A 266 -22.01 22.99 -11.49
C ILE A 266 -21.01 24.16 -11.59
N ALA A 267 -21.31 25.29 -10.96
CA ALA A 267 -20.42 26.44 -10.93
C ALA A 267 -19.08 26.10 -10.28
N ASP A 268 -19.09 25.44 -9.11
CA ASP A 268 -17.88 24.95 -8.43
C ASP A 268 -17.07 24.00 -9.33
N ASN A 269 -17.71 23.08 -10.06
CA ASN A 269 -17.02 22.15 -10.94
C ASN A 269 -16.30 22.86 -12.10
N LEU A 270 -16.93 23.88 -12.70
CA LEU A 270 -16.35 24.67 -13.79
C LEU A 270 -15.15 25.50 -13.30
N HIS A 271 -15.28 26.16 -12.15
CA HIS A 271 -14.18 26.91 -11.54
C HIS A 271 -13.01 26.00 -11.12
N GLN A 272 -13.29 24.83 -10.53
CA GLN A 272 -12.26 23.85 -10.16
C GLN A 272 -11.52 23.31 -11.38
N ARG A 273 -12.22 23.01 -12.48
CA ARG A 273 -11.57 22.58 -13.75
C ARG A 273 -10.69 23.67 -14.34
N LEU A 274 -11.16 24.93 -14.36
CA LEU A 274 -10.35 26.05 -14.82
C LEU A 274 -9.12 26.31 -13.94
N ALA A 275 -9.24 26.15 -12.61
CA ALA A 275 -8.09 26.20 -11.71
C ALA A 275 -7.08 25.09 -12.06
N ASN A 276 -7.52 23.83 -12.08
CA ASN A 276 -6.68 22.68 -12.39
C ASN A 276 -5.95 22.80 -13.74
N LEU A 277 -6.61 23.29 -14.80
CA LEU A 277 -5.95 23.51 -16.10
C LEU A 277 -4.90 24.61 -16.06
N ASN A 278 -5.15 25.71 -15.34
CA ASN A 278 -4.17 26.79 -15.20
C ASN A 278 -2.99 26.35 -14.32
N ASP A 279 -3.23 25.54 -13.30
CA ASP A 279 -2.18 24.94 -12.47
C ASP A 279 -1.31 23.96 -13.29
N LEU A 280 -1.90 23.11 -14.14
CA LEU A 280 -1.16 22.26 -15.08
C LEU A 280 -0.33 23.08 -16.09
N LEU A 281 -0.88 24.16 -16.65
CA LEU A 281 -0.10 25.08 -17.50
C LEU A 281 1.06 25.73 -16.73
N ASN A 282 0.86 26.08 -15.47
CA ASN A 282 1.89 26.67 -14.63
C ASN A 282 2.97 25.64 -14.24
N GLU A 283 2.61 24.40 -13.93
CA GLU A 283 3.57 23.29 -13.77
C GLU A 283 4.44 23.11 -15.03
N TRP A 284 3.86 23.19 -16.22
CA TRP A 284 4.61 23.10 -17.48
C TRP A 284 5.53 24.32 -17.69
N ARG A 285 5.08 25.52 -17.31
CA ARG A 285 5.90 26.75 -17.33
C ARG A 285 7.07 26.67 -16.34
N GLU A 286 6.86 26.17 -15.12
CA GLU A 286 7.92 25.94 -14.11
C GLU A 286 8.94 24.90 -14.58
N LYS A 287 8.48 23.85 -15.28
CA LYS A 287 9.33 22.85 -15.94
C LYS A 287 10.09 23.40 -17.17
N GLY A 288 9.90 24.68 -17.49
CA GLY A 288 10.67 25.42 -18.51
C GLY A 288 10.04 25.48 -19.89
N ILE A 289 8.74 25.20 -20.04
CA ILE A 289 8.04 25.25 -21.33
C ILE A 289 7.48 26.65 -21.60
N GLU A 290 7.93 27.27 -22.69
CA GLU A 290 7.47 28.59 -23.13
C GLU A 290 6.25 28.44 -24.07
N PHE A 291 5.08 28.80 -23.56
CA PHE A 291 3.85 28.94 -24.36
C PHE A 291 3.87 30.26 -25.15
N PRO A 292 3.31 30.29 -26.37
CA PRO A 292 3.26 31.50 -27.19
C PRO A 292 2.37 32.60 -26.61
N HIS A 293 1.54 32.29 -25.60
CA HIS A 293 0.69 33.22 -24.87
C HIS A 293 0.94 33.08 -23.36
N SER A 294 1.16 34.22 -22.71
CA SER A 294 1.41 34.33 -21.26
C SER A 294 0.16 34.23 -20.39
N ASP A 295 -1.00 34.52 -20.98
CA ASP A 295 -2.28 34.61 -20.29
C ASP A 295 -2.69 33.26 -19.68
N SER A 296 -3.60 33.29 -18.71
CA SER A 296 -4.34 32.13 -18.23
C SER A 296 -5.49 31.78 -19.18
N ILE A 297 -5.93 30.52 -19.15
CA ILE A 297 -7.13 30.06 -19.88
C ILE A 297 -8.35 30.83 -19.38
N ARG A 298 -9.15 31.35 -20.30
CA ARG A 298 -10.37 32.10 -19.98
C ARG A 298 -11.55 31.14 -19.74
N PRO A 299 -12.55 31.49 -18.90
CA PRO A 299 -13.73 30.65 -18.65
C PRO A 299 -14.39 30.08 -19.92
N ILE A 300 -14.57 30.91 -20.95
CA ILE A 300 -15.18 30.51 -22.24
C ILE A 300 -14.31 29.55 -23.07
N GLU A 301 -13.01 29.47 -22.80
CA GLU A 301 -12.05 28.61 -23.50
C GLU A 301 -11.92 27.22 -22.82
N LEU A 302 -12.48 27.05 -21.61
CA LEU A 302 -12.34 25.86 -20.76
C LEU A 302 -12.59 24.54 -21.53
N PHE A 303 -13.69 24.47 -22.28
CA PHE A 303 -14.08 23.25 -23.00
C PHE A 303 -13.22 22.99 -24.24
N GLU A 304 -12.68 24.03 -24.88
CA GLU A 304 -11.72 23.88 -25.97
C GLU A 304 -10.38 23.34 -25.44
N TRP A 305 -9.94 23.79 -24.27
CA TRP A 305 -8.74 23.23 -23.63
C TRP A 305 -8.97 21.81 -23.10
N ASP A 306 -10.07 21.53 -22.37
CA ASP A 306 -10.38 20.18 -21.86
C ASP A 306 -10.50 19.13 -22.97
N THR A 307 -10.95 19.50 -24.18
CA THR A 307 -11.04 18.56 -25.31
C THR A 307 -9.70 18.32 -26.00
N ASN A 308 -8.81 19.32 -26.05
CA ASN A 308 -7.49 19.21 -26.68
C ASN A 308 -6.36 18.79 -25.70
N LEU A 309 -6.63 18.81 -24.38
CA LEU A 309 -5.72 18.47 -23.28
C LEU A 309 -4.84 17.22 -23.56
N PRO A 310 -5.39 16.04 -23.93
CA PRO A 310 -4.56 14.84 -24.14
C PRO A 310 -3.67 14.93 -25.38
N GLU A 311 -4.06 15.70 -26.40
CA GLU A 311 -3.18 15.96 -27.55
C GLU A 311 -2.04 16.89 -27.13
N ILE A 312 -2.36 17.97 -26.39
CA ILE A 312 -1.40 18.94 -25.85
C ILE A 312 -0.38 18.24 -24.94
N GLU A 313 -0.81 17.43 -23.97
CA GLU A 313 0.05 16.58 -23.13
C GLU A 313 1.02 15.73 -23.97
N SER A 314 0.51 15.06 -25.01
CA SER A 314 1.34 14.21 -25.88
C SER A 314 2.40 15.02 -26.64
N THR A 315 2.07 16.25 -27.07
CA THR A 315 3.04 17.15 -27.72
C THR A 315 4.04 17.78 -26.76
N ILE A 316 3.69 17.90 -25.46
CA ILE A 316 4.54 18.46 -24.41
C ILE A 316 5.51 17.42 -23.82
N HIS A 317 5.09 16.15 -23.71
CA HIS A 317 5.94 15.07 -23.21
C HIS A 317 7.25 14.93 -24.01
N ILE A 318 7.22 15.21 -25.31
CA ILE A 318 8.39 15.11 -26.20
C ILE A 318 9.47 16.16 -25.86
N PRO A 319 9.21 17.49 -25.88
CA PRO A 319 10.19 18.47 -25.42
C PRO A 319 10.50 18.35 -23.93
N MET A 320 9.58 17.87 -23.08
CA MET A 320 9.86 17.66 -21.66
C MET A 320 10.96 16.61 -21.46
N SER A 321 10.87 15.44 -22.11
CA SER A 321 11.92 14.41 -22.02
C SER A 321 13.24 14.86 -22.65
N ALA A 322 13.19 15.66 -23.72
CA ALA A 322 14.37 16.30 -24.29
C ALA A 322 15.00 17.34 -23.34
N LEU A 323 14.19 18.12 -22.59
CA LEU A 323 14.65 19.08 -21.59
C LEU A 323 15.32 18.37 -20.41
N GLU A 324 14.71 17.32 -19.88
CA GLU A 324 15.31 16.48 -18.83
C GLU A 324 16.65 15.90 -19.28
N ARG A 325 16.72 15.33 -20.48
CA ARG A 325 17.96 14.75 -21.02
C ARG A 325 19.03 15.82 -21.29
N TRP A 326 18.63 16.98 -21.80
CA TRP A 326 19.53 18.12 -21.98
C TRP A 326 20.07 18.63 -20.63
N ASN A 327 19.22 18.76 -19.61
CA ASN A 327 19.63 19.17 -18.26
C ASN A 327 20.65 18.18 -17.64
N GLN A 328 20.46 16.87 -17.82
CA GLN A 328 21.44 15.85 -17.41
C GLN A 328 22.81 16.04 -18.08
N ILE A 329 22.84 16.18 -19.41
CA ILE A 329 24.09 16.29 -20.19
C ILE A 329 24.79 17.63 -19.90
N THR A 330 24.03 18.73 -19.81
CA THR A 330 24.59 20.07 -19.60
C THR A 330 25.15 20.26 -18.19
N ALA A 331 24.54 19.65 -17.16
CA ALA A 331 25.07 19.64 -15.80
C ALA A 331 26.46 18.97 -15.69
N LEU A 332 26.77 18.03 -16.57
CA LEU A 332 28.06 17.33 -16.61
C LEU A 332 29.08 18.00 -17.54
N TRP A 333 28.65 18.44 -18.73
CA TRP A 333 29.57 18.85 -19.80
C TRP A 333 29.79 20.36 -19.94
N GLY A 334 28.87 21.21 -19.44
CA GLY A 334 29.03 22.65 -19.21
C GLY A 334 29.25 23.59 -20.41
N ASP A 335 30.18 23.28 -21.32
CA ASP A 335 30.57 24.16 -22.43
C ASP A 335 29.65 24.06 -23.64
N ASP A 336 29.27 22.84 -24.04
CA ASP A 336 28.43 22.59 -25.22
C ASP A 336 26.97 23.06 -25.02
N ALA A 337 26.53 23.15 -23.76
CA ALA A 337 25.23 23.63 -23.29
C ALA A 337 24.79 24.97 -23.91
N LYS A 338 25.75 25.87 -24.13
CA LYS A 338 25.56 27.27 -24.57
C LYS A 338 24.96 27.39 -25.98
N SER A 339 24.85 26.28 -26.70
CA SER A 339 24.25 26.20 -28.04
C SER A 339 22.76 25.84 -28.02
N GLY A 340 22.34 24.87 -27.20
CA GLY A 340 20.94 24.40 -27.09
C GLY A 340 19.98 25.35 -26.38
N GLN A 341 20.49 26.21 -25.49
CA GLN A 341 19.68 27.12 -24.65
C GLN A 341 18.81 28.13 -25.42
N LYS A 342 18.93 28.22 -26.75
CA LYS A 342 18.11 29.07 -27.64
C LYS A 342 16.87 28.38 -28.23
N TYR A 343 16.74 27.09 -27.94
CA TYR A 343 15.68 26.19 -28.44
C TYR A 343 15.00 25.42 -27.30
N ALA A 344 15.67 25.25 -26.17
CA ALA A 344 15.06 24.77 -24.92
C ALA A 344 13.78 25.55 -24.58
N GLY A 345 12.73 24.85 -24.17
CA GLY A 345 11.44 25.42 -23.76
C GLY A 345 10.51 25.88 -24.87
N VAL A 346 11.04 26.39 -25.99
CA VAL A 346 10.25 27.02 -27.06
C VAL A 346 9.50 25.98 -27.91
N LEU A 347 8.19 25.87 -27.73
CA LEU A 347 7.35 24.89 -28.44
C LEU A 347 7.45 24.98 -29.98
N GLU A 348 7.58 26.20 -30.54
CA GLU A 348 7.78 26.42 -31.98
C GLU A 348 9.12 25.86 -32.54
N ARG A 349 10.07 25.49 -31.68
CA ARG A 349 11.41 25.00 -32.06
C ARG A 349 11.75 23.62 -31.49
N THR A 350 10.73 22.90 -31.04
CA THR A 350 10.77 21.49 -30.61
C THR A 350 11.69 20.62 -31.48
N GLU A 351 11.46 20.57 -32.80
CA GLU A 351 12.30 19.79 -33.74
C GLU A 351 13.80 20.17 -33.66
N GLN A 352 14.11 21.46 -33.65
CA GLN A 352 15.49 21.98 -33.60
C GLN A 352 16.18 21.73 -32.26
N PHE A 353 15.40 21.65 -31.18
CA PHE A 353 15.89 21.27 -29.86
C PHE A 353 16.14 19.76 -29.77
N ILE A 354 15.22 18.94 -30.28
CA ILE A 354 15.35 17.47 -30.33
C ILE A 354 16.57 17.07 -31.18
N ASP A 355 16.75 17.63 -32.38
CA ASP A 355 17.94 17.44 -33.23
C ASP A 355 19.26 17.73 -32.48
N HIS A 356 19.25 18.73 -31.60
CA HIS A 356 20.41 19.10 -30.78
C HIS A 356 20.66 18.13 -29.62
N VAL A 357 19.61 17.68 -28.93
CA VAL A 357 19.71 16.68 -27.86
C VAL A 357 20.13 15.31 -28.41
N ASP A 358 19.55 14.88 -29.53
CA ASP A 358 19.96 13.67 -30.26
C ASP A 358 21.43 13.74 -30.70
N HIS A 359 21.93 14.91 -31.09
CA HIS A 359 23.35 15.08 -31.40
C HIS A 359 24.24 14.92 -30.16
N LEU A 360 23.84 15.47 -29.00
CA LEU A 360 24.56 15.28 -27.74
C LEU A 360 24.53 13.81 -27.27
N ASP A 361 23.40 13.11 -27.42
CA ASP A 361 23.29 11.69 -27.09
C ASP A 361 24.06 10.78 -28.07
N GLN A 362 24.23 11.21 -29.33
CA GLN A 362 25.15 10.55 -30.27
C GLN A 362 26.62 10.73 -29.83
N GLN A 363 27.01 11.91 -29.32
CA GLN A 363 28.33 12.10 -28.73
C GLN A 363 28.52 11.28 -27.45
N TRP A 364 27.49 11.18 -26.60
CA TRP A 364 27.52 10.37 -25.36
C TRP A 364 27.85 8.91 -25.68
N LYS A 365 27.10 8.32 -26.61
CA LYS A 365 27.29 6.94 -27.08
C LYS A 365 28.64 6.73 -27.78
N GLN A 366 29.19 7.76 -28.43
CA GLN A 366 30.55 7.70 -29.01
C GLN A 366 31.62 7.65 -27.92
N TYR A 367 31.54 8.48 -26.88
CA TYR A 367 32.47 8.43 -25.76
C TYR A 367 32.34 7.12 -24.95
N GLU A 368 31.11 6.64 -24.75
CA GLU A 368 30.81 5.36 -24.09
C GLU A 368 31.47 4.19 -24.82
N LEU A 369 31.25 4.08 -26.15
CA LEU A 369 31.85 3.03 -26.97
C LEU A 369 33.39 3.14 -27.03
N GLU A 370 33.96 4.34 -27.15
CA GLU A 370 35.42 4.52 -27.10
C GLU A 370 36.02 4.13 -25.74
N ALA A 371 35.31 4.38 -24.63
CA ALA A 371 35.75 4.01 -23.30
C ALA A 371 35.65 2.49 -23.07
N MET A 372 34.54 1.86 -23.47
CA MET A 372 34.36 0.40 -23.42
C MET A 372 35.42 -0.32 -24.28
N MET A 373 35.75 0.18 -25.46
CA MET A 373 36.83 -0.39 -26.30
C MET A 373 38.22 -0.31 -25.65
N LEU A 374 38.49 0.71 -24.82
CA LEU A 374 39.73 0.80 -24.04
C LEU A 374 39.73 -0.19 -22.87
N ILE A 375 38.58 -0.38 -22.21
CA ILE A 375 38.42 -1.42 -21.17
C ILE A 375 38.63 -2.80 -21.75
N GLU A 376 37.93 -3.19 -22.82
CA GLU A 376 38.06 -4.51 -23.45
C GLU A 376 39.52 -4.79 -23.87
N ARG A 377 40.23 -3.77 -24.38
CA ARG A 377 41.67 -3.85 -24.67
C ARG A 377 42.49 -4.20 -23.43
N TYR A 378 42.25 -3.55 -22.28
CA TYR A 378 43.02 -3.81 -21.05
C TYR A 378 42.61 -5.10 -20.33
N GLU A 379 41.33 -5.46 -20.33
CA GLU A 379 40.83 -6.73 -19.78
C GLU A 379 41.34 -7.94 -20.59
N SER A 380 41.42 -7.82 -21.92
CA SER A 380 42.01 -8.86 -22.78
C SER A 380 43.52 -9.09 -22.51
N MET A 381 44.18 -8.11 -21.89
CA MET A 381 45.58 -8.17 -21.43
C MET A 381 45.69 -8.54 -19.93
N GLY A 382 44.58 -8.84 -19.26
CA GLY A 382 44.53 -9.38 -17.90
C GLY A 382 44.42 -8.36 -16.76
N ILE A 383 44.23 -7.06 -17.05
CA ILE A 383 43.94 -6.05 -16.02
C ILE A 383 42.46 -6.15 -15.60
N VAL A 384 42.15 -5.98 -14.31
CA VAL A 384 40.77 -5.86 -13.83
C VAL A 384 40.30 -4.42 -14.00
N MET A 385 39.17 -4.20 -14.67
CA MET A 385 38.64 -2.86 -15.00
C MET A 385 37.17 -2.66 -14.56
N SER A 386 36.64 -3.54 -13.70
CA SER A 386 35.23 -3.58 -13.25
C SER A 386 34.65 -2.22 -12.89
N ASP A 387 35.43 -1.43 -12.16
CA ASP A 387 34.95 -0.26 -11.43
C ASP A 387 34.69 0.93 -12.37
N TRP A 388 35.25 0.89 -13.58
CA TRP A 388 35.03 1.89 -14.63
C TRP A 388 33.66 1.77 -15.32
N GLY A 389 32.94 0.67 -15.14
CA GLY A 389 31.61 0.48 -15.74
C GLY A 389 30.63 1.55 -15.29
N ASP A 390 30.53 1.77 -13.98
CA ASP A 390 29.64 2.78 -13.39
C ASP A 390 30.11 4.22 -13.69
N GLU A 391 31.43 4.45 -13.78
CA GLU A 391 31.96 5.77 -14.18
C GLU A 391 31.62 6.11 -15.64
N ILE A 392 31.70 5.14 -16.56
CA ILE A 392 31.34 5.34 -17.98
C ILE A 392 29.84 5.57 -18.14
N LEU A 393 28.99 4.86 -17.40
CA LEU A 393 27.55 5.08 -17.41
C LEU A 393 27.16 6.45 -16.83
N ARG A 394 27.94 6.99 -15.89
CA ARG A 394 27.70 8.28 -15.23
C ARG A 394 28.22 9.48 -16.01
N ASP A 395 29.46 9.45 -16.49
CA ASP A 395 30.00 10.44 -17.44
C ASP A 395 31.09 9.80 -18.32
N PRO A 396 30.75 9.35 -19.53
CA PRO A 396 31.70 8.69 -20.41
C PRO A 396 32.78 9.66 -20.92
N ARG A 397 32.53 10.98 -20.91
CA ARG A 397 33.50 12.00 -21.35
C ARG A 397 34.62 12.15 -20.33
N SER A 398 34.31 12.21 -19.04
CA SER A 398 35.32 12.19 -17.97
C SER A 398 36.05 10.85 -17.93
N ALA A 399 35.32 9.72 -17.88
CA ALA A 399 35.93 8.39 -17.83
C ALA A 399 36.92 8.16 -18.99
N LEU A 400 36.53 8.48 -20.22
CA LEU A 400 37.40 8.42 -21.41
C LEU A 400 38.63 9.32 -21.31
N GLN A 401 38.50 10.54 -20.76
CA GLN A 401 39.65 11.42 -20.55
C GLN A 401 40.62 10.87 -19.50
N GLN A 402 40.10 10.27 -18.43
CA GLN A 402 40.93 9.64 -17.39
C GLN A 402 41.63 8.38 -17.91
N LEU A 403 40.93 7.50 -18.64
CA LEU A 403 41.52 6.33 -19.31
C LEU A 403 42.65 6.72 -20.27
N LYS A 404 42.43 7.73 -21.13
CA LYS A 404 43.45 8.23 -22.07
C LYS A 404 44.61 8.95 -21.37
N LYS A 405 44.38 9.61 -20.23
CA LYS A 405 45.42 10.20 -19.38
C LYS A 405 46.29 9.13 -18.70
N ASN A 406 45.71 7.98 -18.36
CA ASN A 406 46.37 6.89 -17.64
C ASN A 406 46.95 5.78 -18.54
N GLU A 407 46.76 5.84 -19.87
CA GLU A 407 47.23 4.83 -20.86
C GLU A 407 48.68 4.38 -20.64
N HIS A 408 49.62 5.31 -20.38
CA HIS A 408 51.02 4.98 -20.10
C HIS A 408 51.21 4.09 -18.85
N ARG A 409 50.39 4.26 -17.80
CA ARG A 409 50.43 3.40 -16.60
C ARG A 409 49.95 1.99 -16.95
N PHE A 410 48.86 1.86 -17.70
CA PHE A 410 48.34 0.56 -18.15
C PHE A 410 49.34 -0.16 -19.07
N GLU A 411 49.97 0.52 -20.02
CA GLU A 411 51.01 -0.08 -20.86
C GLU A 411 52.24 -0.55 -20.05
N MET A 412 52.65 0.17 -19.01
CA MET A 412 53.73 -0.28 -18.13
C MET A 412 53.33 -1.53 -17.32
N ARG A 413 52.11 -1.56 -16.78
CA ARG A 413 51.58 -2.72 -16.04
C ARG A 413 51.55 -3.98 -16.90
N ILE A 414 51.03 -3.88 -18.13
CA ILE A 414 50.97 -5.00 -19.08
C ILE A 414 52.38 -5.57 -19.33
N ARG A 415 53.37 -4.71 -19.63
CA ARG A 415 54.75 -5.17 -19.86
C ARG A 415 55.36 -5.85 -18.64
N CYS A 416 55.10 -5.36 -17.44
CA CYS A 416 55.57 -6.00 -16.20
C CYS A 416 54.90 -7.37 -15.95
N ILE A 417 53.62 -7.53 -16.30
CA ILE A 417 52.91 -8.82 -16.27
C ILE A 417 53.47 -9.78 -17.33
N GLU A 418 53.66 -9.31 -18.57
CA GLU A 418 54.29 -10.09 -19.65
C GLU A 418 55.70 -10.56 -19.26
N ASP A 419 56.55 -9.66 -18.74
CA ASP A 419 57.91 -10.00 -18.32
C ASP A 419 57.90 -11.02 -17.15
N LEU A 420 57.02 -10.87 -16.15
CA LEU A 420 56.88 -11.84 -15.04
C LEU A 420 56.40 -13.22 -15.52
N LEU A 421 55.45 -13.27 -16.45
CA LEU A 421 54.96 -14.53 -17.04
C LEU A 421 56.01 -15.25 -17.91
N ASN A 422 57.01 -14.53 -18.42
CA ASN A 422 58.11 -15.09 -19.19
C ASN A 422 59.33 -15.53 -18.35
N LEU A 423 59.32 -15.34 -17.02
CA LEU A 423 60.40 -15.80 -16.15
C LEU A 423 60.31 -17.30 -15.81
N ASP A 424 61.46 -17.98 -15.84
CA ASP A 424 61.60 -19.37 -15.38
C ASP A 424 61.67 -19.43 -13.84
N THR A 425 60.50 -19.43 -13.20
CA THR A 425 60.33 -19.56 -11.74
C THR A 425 60.23 -21.02 -11.27
N SER A 426 60.50 -22.01 -12.14
CA SER A 426 60.26 -23.44 -11.89
C SER A 426 61.02 -24.03 -10.68
N PHE A 427 62.11 -23.35 -10.28
CA PHE A 427 63.00 -23.73 -9.19
C PHE A 427 62.76 -22.92 -7.90
N GLU A 428 62.48 -21.62 -8.02
CA GLU A 428 62.34 -20.68 -6.90
C GLU A 428 61.55 -19.43 -7.38
N GLY A 429 60.79 -18.79 -6.48
CA GLY A 429 60.15 -17.50 -6.74
C GLY A 429 58.77 -17.55 -7.39
N GLU A 430 58.18 -18.74 -7.61
CA GLU A 430 56.86 -18.90 -8.24
C GLU A 430 55.73 -18.19 -7.46
N GLU A 431 55.76 -18.22 -6.13
CA GLU A 431 54.76 -17.55 -5.27
C GLU A 431 54.91 -16.03 -5.29
N GLU A 432 56.14 -15.52 -5.20
CA GLU A 432 56.46 -14.08 -5.25
C GLU A 432 56.10 -13.47 -6.62
N ALA A 433 56.41 -14.18 -7.72
CA ALA A 433 56.03 -13.77 -9.06
C ALA A 433 54.51 -13.76 -9.27
N LYS A 434 53.77 -14.76 -8.77
CA LYS A 434 52.29 -14.77 -8.82
C LYS A 434 51.67 -13.65 -8.01
N ALA A 435 52.07 -13.49 -6.74
CA ALA A 435 51.59 -12.41 -5.90
C ALA A 435 51.87 -11.04 -6.54
N ARG A 436 53.02 -10.86 -7.20
CA ARG A 436 53.34 -9.62 -7.90
C ARG A 436 52.57 -9.43 -9.20
N ILE A 437 52.27 -10.50 -9.95
CA ILE A 437 51.35 -10.47 -11.08
C ILE A 437 49.94 -10.07 -10.63
N ASP A 438 49.42 -10.63 -9.53
CA ASP A 438 48.06 -10.37 -9.07
C ASP A 438 47.89 -8.93 -8.57
N VAL A 439 48.85 -8.41 -7.78
CA VAL A 439 48.91 -6.96 -7.43
C VAL A 439 49.03 -6.07 -8.68
N LEU A 440 49.66 -6.52 -9.76
CA LEU A 440 49.72 -5.77 -11.03
C LEU A 440 48.39 -5.75 -11.82
N LYS A 441 47.41 -6.60 -11.46
CA LYS A 441 46.06 -6.62 -12.08
C LYS A 441 45.07 -5.71 -11.37
N GLU A 442 45.22 -5.50 -10.07
CA GLU A 442 44.42 -4.58 -9.23
C GLU A 442 44.52 -3.13 -9.73
N LEU A 443 43.52 -2.28 -9.48
CA LEU A 443 43.42 -0.98 -10.17
C LEU A 443 44.56 -0.01 -9.80
N ASP A 444 44.90 0.07 -8.51
CA ASP A 444 45.73 1.13 -7.92
C ASP A 444 47.23 0.78 -7.86
N VAL A 445 47.83 0.56 -9.02
CA VAL A 445 49.29 0.36 -9.14
C VAL A 445 50.00 1.70 -9.36
N ASP A 446 50.71 2.17 -8.34
CA ASP A 446 51.56 3.36 -8.43
C ASP A 446 52.87 3.15 -9.21
N LEU A 447 53.49 4.25 -9.62
CA LEU A 447 54.74 4.22 -10.40
C LEU A 447 55.88 3.56 -9.62
N ASP A 448 56.01 3.85 -8.33
CA ASP A 448 56.97 3.22 -7.42
C ASP A 448 56.74 1.70 -7.35
N VAL A 449 55.49 1.25 -7.37
CA VAL A 449 55.12 -0.18 -7.36
C VAL A 449 55.61 -0.84 -8.66
N LEU A 450 55.40 -0.18 -9.81
CA LEU A 450 55.90 -0.61 -11.12
C LEU A 450 57.43 -0.67 -11.19
N GLU A 451 58.14 0.36 -10.74
CA GLU A 451 59.61 0.39 -10.75
C GLU A 451 60.18 -0.72 -9.87
N ASN A 452 59.61 -0.94 -8.67
CA ASN A 452 59.95 -2.09 -7.82
C ASN A 452 59.66 -3.45 -8.49
N THR A 453 58.59 -3.60 -9.30
CA THR A 453 58.36 -4.85 -10.06
C THR A 453 59.47 -5.10 -11.08
N ARG A 454 59.95 -4.04 -11.74
CA ARG A 454 60.99 -4.09 -12.75
C ARG A 454 62.34 -4.47 -12.16
N GLU A 455 62.70 -3.91 -11.01
CA GLU A 455 63.92 -4.32 -10.30
C GLU A 455 63.84 -5.80 -9.88
N LEU A 456 62.71 -6.24 -9.34
CA LEU A 456 62.45 -7.64 -8.99
C LEU A 456 62.61 -8.57 -10.20
N ILE A 457 61.96 -8.27 -11.33
CA ILE A 457 62.11 -8.99 -12.62
C ILE A 457 63.59 -9.09 -13.01
N GLU A 458 64.32 -7.98 -12.95
CA GLU A 458 65.75 -7.96 -13.25
C GLU A 458 66.56 -8.82 -12.26
N THR A 459 66.24 -8.86 -10.96
CA THR A 459 66.94 -9.73 -10.01
C THR A 459 66.68 -11.21 -10.26
N PHE A 460 65.44 -11.61 -10.57
CA PHE A 460 65.11 -12.99 -10.93
C PHE A 460 65.76 -13.42 -12.24
N ALA A 461 65.70 -12.58 -13.29
CA ALA A 461 66.42 -12.84 -14.54
C ALA A 461 67.94 -13.01 -14.30
N LYS A 462 68.54 -12.14 -13.47
CA LYS A 462 69.96 -12.26 -13.06
C LYS A 462 70.22 -13.48 -12.18
N ARG A 463 69.26 -13.98 -11.38
CA ARG A 463 69.37 -15.19 -10.54
C ARG A 463 69.28 -16.45 -11.41
N GLY A 464 68.22 -16.60 -12.19
CA GLY A 464 68.01 -17.74 -13.10
C GLY A 464 69.13 -17.87 -14.14
N ALA A 465 69.60 -16.77 -14.73
CA ALA A 465 70.74 -16.80 -15.64
C ALA A 465 72.08 -17.18 -14.97
N ARG A 466 72.23 -16.98 -13.66
CA ARG A 466 73.37 -17.52 -12.89
C ARG A 466 73.16 -19.00 -12.60
N HIS A 467 71.97 -19.41 -12.18
CA HIS A 467 71.67 -20.81 -11.88
C HIS A 467 71.84 -21.70 -13.13
N ARG A 468 71.28 -21.29 -14.28
CA ARG A 468 71.43 -22.00 -15.55
C ARG A 468 72.90 -22.20 -15.94
N ARG A 469 73.76 -21.19 -15.75
CA ARG A 469 75.20 -21.29 -16.02
C ARG A 469 75.93 -22.28 -15.09
N MET A 470 75.46 -22.43 -13.85
CA MET A 470 75.97 -23.46 -12.92
C MET A 470 75.59 -24.86 -13.41
N LEU A 471 74.30 -25.08 -13.73
CA LEU A 471 73.80 -26.36 -14.23
C LEU A 471 74.45 -26.74 -15.57
N GLU A 472 74.70 -25.79 -16.47
CA GLU A 472 75.49 -26.05 -17.68
C GLU A 472 76.96 -26.41 -17.40
N GLN A 473 77.59 -25.86 -16.35
CA GLN A 473 78.95 -26.26 -15.96
C GLN A 473 78.98 -27.68 -15.40
N ASP A 474 77.99 -28.04 -14.59
CA ASP A 474 77.81 -29.40 -14.08
C ASP A 474 77.46 -30.40 -15.19
N TRP A 475 76.65 -30.01 -16.17
CA TRP A 475 76.39 -30.79 -17.38
C TRP A 475 77.67 -31.02 -18.19
N ARG A 476 78.47 -29.98 -18.45
CA ARG A 476 79.77 -30.10 -19.12
C ARG A 476 80.73 -31.03 -18.38
N GLN A 477 80.72 -31.03 -17.04
CA GLN A 477 81.48 -32.00 -16.24
C GLN A 477 80.95 -33.43 -16.39
N LEU A 478 79.63 -33.64 -16.45
CA LEU A 478 79.02 -34.97 -16.66
C LEU A 478 79.25 -35.51 -18.08
N VAL A 479 79.29 -34.65 -19.10
CA VAL A 479 79.71 -34.98 -20.47
C VAL A 479 81.19 -35.37 -20.49
N ALA A 480 82.07 -34.61 -19.83
CA ALA A 480 83.49 -34.93 -19.71
C ALA A 480 83.76 -36.24 -18.94
N GLN A 481 82.84 -36.67 -18.07
CA GLN A 481 82.86 -37.98 -17.40
C GLN A 481 82.23 -39.11 -18.25
N GLY A 482 81.71 -38.82 -19.44
CA GLY A 482 81.05 -39.80 -20.32
C GLY A 482 79.67 -40.28 -19.85
N LYS A 483 79.02 -39.58 -18.92
CA LYS A 483 77.72 -39.96 -18.31
C LYS A 483 76.52 -39.24 -18.93
N ALA A 484 76.75 -38.07 -19.53
CA ALA A 484 75.76 -37.26 -20.21
C ALA A 484 76.06 -37.16 -21.72
N ASN A 485 75.04 -36.87 -22.52
CA ASN A 485 75.16 -36.71 -23.98
C ASN A 485 75.45 -35.25 -24.34
N GLU A 486 76.46 -35.01 -25.16
CA GLU A 486 76.83 -33.67 -25.65
C GLU A 486 75.74 -33.06 -26.55
N ASN A 487 74.92 -33.89 -27.20
CA ASN A 487 73.86 -33.46 -28.13
C ASN A 487 72.48 -33.20 -27.45
N ALA A 488 72.42 -33.07 -26.13
CA ALA A 488 71.16 -32.78 -25.43
C ALA A 488 70.77 -31.28 -25.57
N PRO A 489 69.47 -30.94 -25.78
CA PRO A 489 69.03 -29.56 -25.96
C PRO A 489 68.89 -28.83 -24.62
N THR A 490 70.00 -28.60 -23.90
CA THR A 490 70.01 -27.95 -22.57
C THR A 490 69.48 -26.50 -22.57
N ALA A 491 69.17 -25.93 -23.73
CA ALA A 491 68.55 -24.61 -23.89
C ALA A 491 67.01 -24.61 -23.75
N SER A 492 66.33 -25.75 -23.92
CA SER A 492 64.86 -25.83 -23.85
C SER A 492 64.29 -26.27 -22.51
N PHE A 493 65.12 -26.77 -21.58
CA PHE A 493 64.68 -27.15 -20.23
C PHE A 493 64.37 -25.93 -19.36
N SER A 494 63.37 -26.04 -18.48
CA SER A 494 63.30 -25.18 -17.29
C SER A 494 64.44 -25.49 -16.32
N LEU A 495 64.73 -24.58 -15.38
CA LEU A 495 65.77 -24.77 -14.36
C LEU A 495 65.56 -26.08 -13.58
N LYS A 496 64.33 -26.36 -13.15
CA LYS A 496 63.99 -27.57 -12.40
C LYS A 496 64.14 -28.86 -13.21
N GLU A 497 63.68 -28.89 -14.46
CA GLU A 497 63.88 -30.07 -15.33
C GLU A 497 65.37 -30.35 -15.54
N PHE A 498 66.19 -29.30 -15.67
CA PHE A 498 67.63 -29.42 -15.87
C PHE A 498 68.33 -29.96 -14.61
N GLU A 499 67.90 -29.55 -13.41
CA GLU A 499 68.32 -30.17 -12.15
C GLU A 499 67.89 -31.63 -12.03
N GLU A 500 66.64 -31.95 -12.36
CA GLU A 500 66.12 -33.32 -12.28
C GLU A 500 66.87 -34.26 -13.24
N GLU A 501 67.19 -33.85 -14.48
CA GLU A 501 68.07 -34.62 -15.36
C GLU A 501 69.48 -34.83 -14.77
N ILE A 502 70.11 -33.77 -14.24
CA ILE A 502 71.43 -33.85 -13.60
C ILE A 502 71.39 -34.78 -12.38
N GLY A 503 70.33 -34.72 -11.58
CA GLY A 503 70.08 -35.59 -10.43
C GLY A 503 69.86 -37.05 -10.82
N LEU A 504 69.11 -37.32 -11.88
CA LEU A 504 68.92 -38.67 -12.44
C LEU A 504 70.23 -39.26 -12.96
N ILE A 505 71.03 -38.48 -13.71
CA ILE A 505 72.36 -38.92 -14.19
C ILE A 505 73.30 -39.20 -13.02
N ARG A 506 73.27 -38.38 -11.96
CA ARG A 506 74.05 -38.61 -10.72
C ARG A 506 73.62 -39.87 -9.97
N ARG A 507 72.32 -40.16 -9.90
CA ARG A 507 71.76 -41.32 -9.16
C ARG A 507 71.86 -42.65 -9.92
N PHE A 508 71.64 -42.65 -11.23
CA PHE A 508 71.53 -43.87 -12.04
C PHE A 508 72.70 -44.08 -13.02
N GLY A 509 73.63 -43.12 -13.13
CA GLY A 509 74.85 -43.23 -13.94
C GLY A 509 74.66 -43.07 -15.45
N THR A 510 73.42 -42.93 -15.93
CA THR A 510 73.03 -42.72 -17.32
C THR A 510 71.80 -41.82 -17.39
N SER A 511 71.67 -41.00 -18.44
CA SER A 511 70.44 -40.24 -18.69
C SER A 511 69.29 -41.15 -19.17
N VAL A 512 68.05 -40.69 -19.02
CA VAL A 512 66.86 -41.41 -19.53
C VAL A 512 66.98 -41.67 -21.04
N SER A 513 67.48 -40.69 -21.78
CA SER A 513 67.74 -40.76 -23.23
C SER A 513 68.75 -41.83 -23.65
N ALA A 514 69.61 -42.31 -22.73
CA ALA A 514 70.56 -43.39 -23.00
C ALA A 514 69.94 -44.79 -22.92
N SER A 515 68.76 -44.94 -22.29
CA SER A 515 68.10 -46.24 -22.11
C SER A 515 67.59 -46.89 -23.42
N SER A 516 67.50 -46.12 -24.51
CA SER A 516 67.01 -46.58 -25.82
C SER A 516 67.94 -47.54 -26.57
N ILE A 517 69.21 -47.70 -26.15
CA ILE A 517 70.19 -48.56 -26.84
C ILE A 517 70.52 -49.75 -25.94
N GLY A 518 69.83 -50.87 -26.17
CA GLY A 518 69.91 -52.06 -25.34
C GLY A 518 71.26 -52.76 -25.38
N GLY A 519 71.90 -52.95 -24.22
CA GLY A 519 73.21 -53.61 -24.13
C GLY A 519 73.87 -53.60 -22.76
N SER A 520 73.16 -53.92 -21.67
CA SER A 520 73.76 -54.02 -20.32
C SER A 520 73.55 -55.39 -19.68
N ILE A 521 74.63 -55.94 -19.14
CA ILE A 521 74.76 -57.35 -18.68
C ILE A 521 74.03 -57.60 -17.34
N VAL A 522 73.54 -56.55 -16.67
CA VAL A 522 72.82 -56.61 -15.38
C VAL A 522 71.40 -57.23 -15.48
N ALA A 523 70.85 -57.35 -16.69
CA ALA A 523 69.50 -57.92 -16.90
C ALA A 523 69.35 -59.38 -16.42
N GLY A 524 70.44 -60.14 -16.35
CA GLY A 524 70.43 -61.57 -15.97
C GLY A 524 69.87 -61.83 -14.57
N ASP A 525 70.37 -61.11 -13.56
CA ASP A 525 69.96 -61.27 -12.17
C ASP A 525 68.48 -60.89 -11.95
N ILE A 526 68.03 -59.82 -12.62
CA ILE A 526 66.63 -59.36 -12.54
C ILE A 526 65.71 -60.41 -13.16
N HIS A 527 66.08 -60.96 -14.33
CA HIS A 527 65.31 -62.04 -14.98
C HIS A 527 65.28 -63.33 -14.13
N GLN A 528 66.38 -63.70 -13.49
CA GLN A 528 66.42 -64.86 -12.58
C GLN A 528 65.56 -64.65 -11.32
N ARG A 529 65.64 -63.48 -10.68
CA ARG A 529 64.79 -63.12 -9.52
C ARG A 529 63.31 -63.06 -9.89
N LEU A 530 62.98 -62.60 -11.09
CA LEU A 530 61.62 -62.65 -11.61
C LEU A 530 61.16 -64.11 -11.79
N LYS A 531 62.01 -64.98 -12.35
CA LYS A 531 61.71 -66.41 -12.60
C LYS A 531 61.57 -67.25 -11.34
N THR A 532 62.31 -66.93 -10.26
CA THR A 532 62.10 -67.59 -8.96
C THR A 532 60.83 -67.10 -8.29
N ARG A 533 60.58 -65.78 -8.29
CA ARG A 533 59.36 -65.20 -7.70
C ARG A 533 58.08 -65.67 -8.40
N THR A 534 58.02 -65.67 -9.73
CA THR A 534 56.82 -66.15 -10.45
C THR A 534 56.57 -67.63 -10.17
N ARG A 535 57.60 -68.49 -10.15
CA ARG A 535 57.43 -69.89 -9.73
C ARG A 535 56.92 -70.03 -8.28
N GLN A 536 57.41 -69.21 -7.35
CA GLN A 536 56.92 -69.23 -5.95
C GLN A 536 55.45 -68.81 -5.84
N GLU A 537 55.05 -67.72 -6.48
CA GLU A 537 53.64 -67.27 -6.48
C GLU A 537 52.71 -68.30 -7.15
N LEU A 538 53.14 -68.94 -8.23
CA LEU A 538 52.39 -70.03 -8.89
C LEU A 538 52.31 -71.31 -8.04
N ALA A 539 53.40 -71.73 -7.39
CA ALA A 539 53.42 -72.90 -6.51
C ALA A 539 52.54 -72.69 -5.26
N ASN A 540 52.49 -71.47 -4.73
CA ASN A 540 51.56 -71.12 -3.65
C ASN A 540 50.10 -71.28 -4.11
N LEU A 541 49.74 -70.81 -5.31
CA LEU A 541 48.40 -71.01 -5.88
C LEU A 541 48.09 -72.49 -6.15
N GLU A 542 49.05 -73.27 -6.65
CA GLU A 542 48.92 -74.72 -6.83
C GLU A 542 48.64 -75.44 -5.50
N SER A 543 49.30 -75.03 -4.41
CA SER A 543 49.06 -75.58 -3.05
C SER A 543 47.64 -75.30 -2.50
N LEU A 544 47.00 -74.23 -2.99
CA LEU A 544 45.59 -73.90 -2.70
C LEU A 544 44.59 -74.62 -3.62
N GLY A 545 45.08 -75.42 -4.58
CA GLY A 545 44.29 -76.30 -5.45
C GLY A 545 43.95 -75.76 -6.84
N TRP A 546 44.40 -74.54 -7.17
CA TRP A 546 44.15 -73.88 -8.46
C TRP A 546 44.82 -74.62 -9.64
N GLY A 547 44.29 -74.45 -10.85
CA GLY A 547 44.75 -75.08 -12.11
C GLY A 547 46.04 -74.47 -12.69
N VAL A 548 47.15 -74.53 -11.95
CA VAL A 548 48.36 -73.76 -12.28
C VAL A 548 49.38 -74.51 -13.16
N HIS A 549 49.21 -75.83 -13.36
CA HIS A 549 50.11 -76.71 -14.13
C HIS A 549 50.44 -76.29 -15.59
N ARG A 550 49.65 -75.40 -16.20
CA ARG A 550 49.97 -74.79 -17.52
C ARG A 550 50.95 -73.63 -17.34
N LEU A 551 50.61 -72.67 -16.49
CA LEU A 551 51.43 -71.48 -16.20
C LEU A 551 52.82 -71.84 -15.63
N LEU A 552 52.93 -72.90 -14.83
CA LEU A 552 54.22 -73.38 -14.32
C LEU A 552 55.17 -73.87 -15.42
N ARG A 553 54.64 -74.35 -16.56
CA ARG A 553 55.42 -74.65 -17.77
C ARG A 553 55.71 -73.39 -18.59
N ASP A 554 54.72 -72.51 -18.78
CA ASP A 554 54.92 -71.25 -19.51
C ASP A 554 56.11 -70.44 -18.95
N VAL A 555 56.28 -70.38 -17.61
CA VAL A 555 57.38 -69.66 -16.92
C VAL A 555 58.76 -70.18 -17.33
N GLU A 556 58.87 -71.43 -17.77
CA GLU A 556 60.14 -71.98 -18.25
C GLU A 556 60.55 -71.37 -19.59
N SER A 557 59.56 -71.08 -20.45
CA SER A 557 59.73 -70.46 -21.78
C SER A 557 59.75 -68.93 -21.79
N ASP A 558 58.80 -68.27 -21.12
CA ASP A 558 58.68 -66.80 -21.05
C ASP A 558 58.24 -66.38 -19.65
N VAL A 559 59.14 -65.67 -18.96
CA VAL A 559 58.92 -65.20 -17.59
C VAL A 559 58.08 -63.91 -17.56
N VAL A 560 58.17 -63.06 -18.58
CA VAL A 560 57.56 -61.73 -18.61
C VAL A 560 56.07 -61.84 -18.96
N ALA A 561 55.73 -62.58 -20.02
CA ALA A 561 54.33 -62.83 -20.37
C ALA A 561 53.58 -63.58 -19.25
N THR A 562 54.25 -64.48 -18.52
CA THR A 562 53.64 -65.11 -17.34
C THR A 562 53.49 -64.18 -16.13
N ALA A 563 54.46 -63.30 -15.86
CA ALA A 563 54.32 -62.29 -14.81
C ALA A 563 53.15 -61.34 -15.10
N GLN A 564 52.95 -60.96 -16.37
CA GLN A 564 51.79 -60.19 -16.82
C GLN A 564 50.48 -60.96 -16.63
N LYS A 565 50.39 -62.23 -17.07
CA LYS A 565 49.23 -63.10 -16.82
C LYS A 565 48.90 -63.18 -15.32
N ILE A 566 49.89 -63.39 -14.45
CA ILE A 566 49.73 -63.45 -12.98
C ILE A 566 49.16 -62.15 -12.43
N ASN A 567 49.72 -61.00 -12.80
CA ASN A 567 49.21 -59.70 -12.36
C ASN A 567 47.77 -59.46 -12.84
N ALA A 568 47.42 -59.88 -14.06
CA ALA A 568 46.08 -59.73 -14.63
C ALA A 568 45.01 -60.56 -13.88
N PHE A 569 45.28 -61.82 -13.52
CA PHE A 569 44.29 -62.63 -12.79
C PHE A 569 44.33 -62.45 -11.26
N ARG A 570 45.40 -61.87 -10.68
CA ARG A 570 45.50 -61.61 -9.23
C ARG A 570 44.26 -60.96 -8.60
N PRO A 571 43.66 -59.87 -9.14
CA PRO A 571 42.44 -59.30 -8.57
C PRO A 571 41.21 -60.23 -8.66
N HIS A 572 41.11 -61.05 -9.71
CA HIS A 572 40.01 -62.01 -9.88
C HIS A 572 40.12 -63.21 -8.92
N VAL A 573 41.33 -63.66 -8.61
CA VAL A 573 41.58 -64.66 -7.55
C VAL A 573 41.23 -64.09 -6.17
N ALA A 574 41.58 -62.83 -5.89
CA ALA A 574 41.23 -62.17 -4.63
C ALA A 574 39.71 -61.95 -4.47
N SER A 575 39.00 -61.66 -5.56
CA SER A 575 37.55 -61.45 -5.58
C SER A 575 36.71 -62.72 -5.83
N TYR A 576 37.34 -63.91 -5.86
CA TYR A 576 36.67 -65.19 -6.16
C TYR A 576 35.42 -65.46 -5.31
N SER A 577 35.42 -65.05 -4.04
CA SER A 577 34.26 -65.19 -3.14
C SER A 577 33.03 -64.39 -3.60
N GLN A 578 33.22 -63.27 -4.31
CA GLN A 578 32.15 -62.49 -4.92
C GLN A 578 31.64 -63.15 -6.21
N LEU A 579 32.55 -63.69 -7.03
CA LEU A 579 32.24 -64.44 -8.25
C LEU A 579 31.36 -65.66 -7.92
N VAL A 580 31.77 -66.47 -6.94
CA VAL A 580 30.99 -67.63 -6.47
C VAL A 580 29.60 -67.21 -6.00
N ARG A 581 29.47 -66.15 -5.18
CA ARG A 581 28.17 -65.62 -4.73
C ARG A 581 27.24 -65.20 -5.88
N ARG A 582 27.77 -64.81 -7.05
CA ARG A 582 26.99 -64.42 -8.24
C ARG A 582 26.60 -65.61 -9.12
N LEU A 583 27.36 -66.71 -9.10
CA LEU A 583 27.02 -67.93 -9.84
C LEU A 583 26.10 -68.88 -9.05
N THR A 584 26.25 -68.98 -7.72
CA THR A 584 25.43 -69.90 -6.90
C THR A 584 23.90 -69.73 -6.97
N PRO A 585 23.31 -68.51 -7.14
CA PRO A 585 21.85 -68.37 -7.22
C PRO A 585 21.26 -68.59 -8.63
N LEU A 586 22.07 -68.91 -9.65
CA LEU A 586 21.58 -69.10 -11.01
C LEU A 586 20.83 -70.45 -11.17
N PRO A 587 19.82 -70.54 -12.05
CA PRO A 587 18.99 -71.73 -12.20
C PRO A 587 19.68 -72.82 -13.05
N TRP A 588 20.81 -73.35 -12.55
CA TRP A 588 21.64 -74.37 -13.21
C TRP A 588 20.93 -75.70 -13.49
N HIS A 589 19.80 -75.98 -12.82
CA HIS A 589 18.95 -77.14 -13.09
C HIS A 589 18.36 -77.17 -14.52
N ARG A 590 18.53 -76.09 -15.30
CA ARG A 590 18.09 -75.97 -16.68
C ARG A 590 19.13 -76.41 -17.71
N ASP A 591 20.42 -76.32 -17.38
CA ASP A 591 21.52 -76.71 -18.26
C ASP A 591 22.66 -77.30 -17.40
N VAL A 592 22.62 -78.62 -17.21
CA VAL A 592 23.53 -79.33 -16.30
C VAL A 592 24.91 -79.54 -16.91
N GLU A 593 25.02 -79.65 -18.24
CA GLU A 593 26.31 -79.77 -18.93
C GLU A 593 27.10 -78.45 -18.82
N LEU A 594 26.45 -77.32 -19.08
CA LEU A 594 27.03 -75.98 -18.88
C LEU A 594 27.37 -75.71 -17.41
N ALA A 595 26.55 -76.21 -16.46
CA ALA A 595 26.84 -76.10 -15.03
C ALA A 595 28.14 -76.83 -14.63
N LEU A 596 28.38 -78.03 -15.19
CA LEU A 596 29.59 -78.81 -14.95
C LEU A 596 30.81 -78.17 -15.63
N GLU A 597 30.67 -77.65 -16.85
CA GLU A 597 31.76 -76.92 -17.52
C GLU A 597 32.19 -75.69 -16.71
N VAL A 598 31.23 -74.90 -16.20
CA VAL A 598 31.52 -73.74 -15.36
C VAL A 598 32.15 -74.15 -14.02
N GLN A 599 31.79 -75.30 -13.44
CA GLN A 599 32.47 -75.84 -12.25
C GLN A 599 33.94 -76.21 -12.52
N GLU A 600 34.28 -76.74 -13.69
CA GLU A 600 35.68 -77.00 -14.07
C GLU A 600 36.43 -75.68 -14.36
N GLN A 601 35.84 -74.76 -15.11
CA GLN A 601 36.46 -73.46 -15.44
C GLN A 601 36.75 -72.60 -14.20
N LEU A 602 35.97 -72.72 -13.12
CA LEU A 602 36.21 -72.03 -11.84
C LEU A 602 37.56 -72.39 -11.18
N ARG A 603 38.20 -73.50 -11.59
CA ARG A 603 39.49 -73.93 -11.05
C ARG A 603 40.70 -73.32 -11.79
N ASP A 604 40.55 -72.88 -13.04
CA ASP A 604 41.64 -72.29 -13.83
C ASP A 604 41.66 -70.76 -13.61
N PRO A 605 42.67 -70.18 -12.91
CA PRO A 605 42.63 -68.79 -12.44
C PRO A 605 42.59 -67.76 -13.59
N THR A 606 43.08 -68.12 -14.78
CA THR A 606 43.00 -67.27 -15.98
C THR A 606 41.59 -67.13 -16.56
N GLN A 607 40.67 -68.05 -16.28
CA GLN A 607 39.31 -68.01 -16.83
C GLN A 607 38.35 -67.14 -16.01
N LEU A 608 38.69 -66.83 -14.75
CA LEU A 608 37.84 -66.10 -13.79
C LEU A 608 37.38 -64.73 -14.30
N ALA A 609 38.23 -64.01 -15.04
CA ALA A 609 37.85 -62.75 -15.68
C ALA A 609 36.73 -62.97 -16.70
N SER A 610 36.93 -63.89 -17.66
CA SER A 610 35.91 -64.20 -18.67
C SER A 610 34.63 -64.79 -18.06
N LEU A 611 34.70 -65.58 -16.99
CA LEU A 611 33.53 -66.07 -16.26
C LEU A 611 32.75 -64.91 -15.63
N THR A 612 33.43 -63.90 -15.09
CA THR A 612 32.80 -62.70 -14.49
C THR A 612 32.09 -61.85 -15.55
N GLU A 613 32.67 -61.74 -16.75
CA GLU A 613 32.07 -61.05 -17.90
C GLU A 613 30.91 -61.84 -18.53
N LYS A 614 31.00 -63.17 -18.56
CA LYS A 614 29.96 -64.05 -19.14
C LYS A 614 28.72 -64.22 -18.26
N ILE A 615 28.71 -63.78 -17.00
CA ILE A 615 27.54 -63.96 -16.10
C ILE A 615 26.22 -63.52 -16.75
N PRO A 616 26.09 -62.35 -17.43
CA PRO A 616 24.84 -61.93 -18.07
C PRO A 616 24.44 -62.79 -19.27
N LEU A 617 25.40 -63.39 -19.98
CA LEU A 617 25.13 -64.31 -21.09
C LEU A 617 24.67 -65.68 -20.55
N LEU A 618 25.29 -66.14 -19.46
CA LEU A 618 24.89 -67.37 -18.75
C LEU A 618 23.49 -67.22 -18.13
N THR A 619 23.16 -66.07 -17.51
CA THR A 619 21.81 -65.82 -17.00
C THR A 619 20.78 -65.77 -18.12
N GLN A 620 21.09 -65.14 -19.25
CA GLN A 620 20.21 -65.10 -20.43
C GLN A 620 19.98 -66.51 -21.00
N HIS A 621 21.04 -67.31 -21.17
CA HIS A 621 20.96 -68.67 -21.70
C HIS A 621 20.08 -69.56 -20.80
N LEU A 622 20.38 -69.61 -19.49
CA LEU A 622 19.59 -70.34 -18.50
C LEU A 622 18.15 -69.81 -18.38
N ALA A 623 17.90 -68.52 -18.62
CA ALA A 623 16.54 -67.99 -18.66
C ALA A 623 15.73 -68.53 -19.86
N THR A 624 16.37 -68.76 -21.00
CA THR A 624 15.71 -69.21 -22.25
C THR A 624 15.48 -70.72 -22.36
N GLN A 625 16.24 -71.56 -21.67
CA GLN A 625 16.06 -73.01 -21.70
C GLN A 625 14.90 -73.49 -20.79
N LYS A 626 14.33 -74.65 -21.15
CA LYS A 626 13.30 -75.35 -20.36
C LYS A 626 13.97 -76.41 -19.48
N SER A 627 13.44 -76.61 -18.28
CA SER A 627 14.01 -77.51 -17.26
C SER A 627 13.66 -78.97 -17.49
N ASP A 628 14.67 -79.81 -17.69
CA ASP A 628 14.50 -81.28 -17.82
C ASP A 628 14.62 -82.03 -16.47
N THR A 629 15.22 -81.43 -15.43
CA THR A 629 15.26 -82.02 -14.06
C THR A 629 15.25 -80.96 -12.95
N ASP A 630 14.40 -81.12 -11.93
CA ASP A 630 14.27 -80.17 -10.80
C ASP A 630 15.30 -80.35 -9.65
N SER A 631 16.16 -81.38 -9.70
CA SER A 631 16.95 -81.83 -8.52
C SER A 631 18.45 -81.50 -8.54
N PHE A 632 18.96 -80.78 -9.55
CA PHE A 632 20.38 -80.44 -9.63
C PHE A 632 20.76 -79.24 -8.75
N VAL A 633 21.83 -79.39 -7.97
CA VAL A 633 22.39 -78.36 -7.07
C VAL A 633 23.81 -78.00 -7.53
N PHE A 634 24.07 -76.71 -7.71
CA PHE A 634 25.37 -76.20 -8.17
C PHE A 634 26.35 -76.04 -6.99
N GLU A 635 27.31 -76.96 -6.86
CA GLU A 635 28.40 -76.85 -5.90
C GLU A 635 29.62 -76.17 -6.53
N ALA A 636 29.79 -74.87 -6.24
CA ALA A 636 30.99 -74.14 -6.65
C ALA A 636 32.25 -74.67 -5.95
N TRP A 637 33.32 -74.92 -6.73
CA TRP A 637 34.64 -75.28 -6.22
C TRP A 637 35.16 -74.25 -5.20
N LYS A 638 35.92 -74.71 -4.21
CA LYS A 638 36.53 -73.86 -3.17
C LYS A 638 38.00 -74.19 -3.02
N PRO A 639 38.90 -73.19 -2.97
CA PRO A 639 40.32 -73.42 -2.71
C PRO A 639 40.53 -74.05 -1.33
N ALA A 640 41.59 -74.83 -1.18
CA ALA A 640 41.91 -75.52 0.06
C ALA A 640 42.18 -74.50 1.19
N PRO A 641 41.71 -74.74 2.43
CA PRO A 641 41.97 -73.85 3.55
C PRO A 641 43.47 -73.82 3.86
N ILE A 642 44.02 -72.61 4.01
CA ILE A 642 45.43 -72.37 4.30
C ILE A 642 45.77 -73.05 5.63
N ARG A 643 46.47 -74.20 5.58
CA ARG A 643 47.06 -74.80 6.77
C ARG A 643 48.23 -73.93 7.21
N GLN A 644 48.14 -73.34 8.41
CA GLN A 644 49.23 -72.56 8.99
C GLN A 644 50.41 -73.48 9.38
N THR A 645 51.27 -73.79 8.40
CA THR A 645 52.56 -74.43 8.64
C THR A 645 53.55 -73.38 9.14
N LEU A 646 54.00 -73.50 10.38
CA LEU A 646 55.05 -72.65 10.95
C LEU A 646 56.41 -72.97 10.33
N VAL A 647 56.65 -72.39 9.15
CA VAL A 647 57.94 -72.37 8.44
C VAL A 647 58.32 -70.90 8.27
N PRO A 648 59.54 -70.47 8.66
CA PRO A 648 59.91 -69.05 8.60
C PRO A 648 60.00 -68.56 7.16
N VAL A 649 59.28 -67.48 6.85
CA VAL A 649 59.33 -66.78 5.57
C VAL A 649 60.51 -65.79 5.60
N PRO A 650 61.41 -65.78 4.59
CA PRO A 650 62.50 -64.80 4.53
C PRO A 650 61.99 -63.36 4.37
N GLU A 651 62.41 -62.47 5.27
CA GLU A 651 62.04 -61.06 5.27
C GLU A 651 62.57 -60.33 4.01
N THR A 652 61.69 -60.12 3.04
CA THR A 652 61.98 -59.41 1.78
C THR A 652 60.88 -58.42 1.37
N PHE A 653 59.96 -58.11 2.30
CA PHE A 653 58.92 -57.08 2.15
C PHE A 653 58.90 -56.13 3.34
N VAL A 654 60.02 -55.44 3.56
CA VAL A 654 60.10 -54.25 4.41
C VAL A 654 60.40 -53.06 3.51
N ARG A 655 59.65 -51.97 3.66
CA ARG A 655 59.94 -50.69 2.97
C ARG A 655 61.29 -50.19 3.46
N GLN A 656 62.19 -49.78 2.56
CA GLN A 656 63.39 -49.06 2.96
C GLN A 656 63.00 -47.65 3.45
N THR A 657 62.77 -47.53 4.75
CA THR A 657 62.89 -46.24 5.45
C THR A 657 64.34 -45.79 5.34
N MET A 658 64.57 -44.63 4.72
CA MET A 658 65.91 -44.03 4.66
C MET A 658 66.40 -43.78 6.08
N ILE A 659 67.53 -44.38 6.43
CA ILE A 659 68.29 -43.99 7.62
C ILE A 659 69.04 -42.71 7.23
N PRO A 660 68.92 -41.59 7.97
CA PRO A 660 69.68 -40.39 7.68
C PRO A 660 71.18 -40.68 7.76
N THR A 661 71.89 -40.43 6.66
CA THR A 661 73.35 -40.47 6.63
C THR A 661 73.88 -39.07 6.92
N ASP A 662 74.56 -38.96 8.06
CA ASP A 662 75.37 -37.83 8.54
C ASP A 662 74.72 -36.84 9.54
N ALA A 663 74.53 -37.33 10.78
CA ALA A 663 74.11 -36.54 11.95
C ALA A 663 75.12 -35.47 12.41
N MET A 664 76.14 -35.16 11.61
CA MET A 664 77.08 -34.07 11.83
C MET A 664 76.72 -32.81 11.01
N GLY A 665 75.80 -32.93 10.03
CA GLY A 665 75.22 -31.82 9.28
C GLY A 665 74.18 -31.04 10.09
N ASP A 666 73.14 -31.72 10.59
CA ASP A 666 72.09 -31.15 11.46
C ASP A 666 72.69 -30.37 12.65
N ALA A 667 73.82 -30.85 13.19
CA ALA A 667 74.55 -30.24 14.30
C ALA A 667 75.27 -28.91 13.94
N HIS A 668 75.38 -28.54 12.66
CA HIS A 668 75.81 -27.21 12.23
C HIS A 668 74.62 -26.27 11.98
N GLU A 669 73.52 -26.78 11.39
CA GLU A 669 72.31 -25.98 11.18
C GLU A 669 71.69 -25.56 12.53
N ALA A 670 71.55 -26.50 13.49
CA ALA A 670 71.06 -26.21 14.84
C ALA A 670 71.97 -25.28 15.68
N ILE A 671 73.20 -24.98 15.24
CA ILE A 671 74.08 -23.98 15.86
C ILE A 671 73.92 -22.59 15.20
N LEU A 672 73.52 -22.53 13.93
CA LEU A 672 73.20 -21.29 13.24
C LEU A 672 71.79 -20.80 13.61
N GLU A 673 70.82 -21.71 13.70
CA GLU A 673 69.45 -21.44 14.16
C GLU A 673 69.44 -20.87 15.59
N ALA A 674 70.36 -21.31 16.45
CA ALA A 674 70.55 -20.80 17.81
C ALA A 674 71.24 -19.41 17.91
N MET A 675 71.36 -18.67 16.80
CA MET A 675 71.98 -17.32 16.77
C MET A 675 71.10 -16.21 16.16
N GLU A 676 69.87 -16.51 15.74
CA GLU A 676 68.89 -15.49 15.32
C GLU A 676 67.88 -15.19 16.45
N PRO A 677 67.47 -13.92 16.67
CA PRO A 677 66.71 -13.53 17.86
C PRO A 677 65.20 -13.78 17.73
N GLU A 678 64.64 -14.51 18.69
CA GLU A 678 63.19 -14.74 18.82
C GLU A 678 62.42 -13.46 19.19
N MET A 679 61.22 -13.30 18.62
CA MET A 679 60.18 -12.39 19.11
C MET A 679 58.88 -13.17 19.29
N GLU A 680 58.63 -13.65 20.51
CA GLU A 680 57.40 -14.38 20.87
C GLU A 680 56.18 -13.45 21.00
N ILE A 681 55.00 -14.00 20.65
CA ILE A 681 53.68 -13.42 20.93
C ILE A 681 52.97 -14.32 21.95
N PRO A 682 52.53 -13.81 23.11
CA PRO A 682 51.67 -14.56 24.02
C PRO A 682 50.30 -13.88 24.28
N GLU A 683 49.23 -14.54 23.83
CA GLU A 683 47.90 -14.48 24.46
C GLU A 683 47.87 -15.41 25.70
N ALA A 684 47.05 -15.28 26.76
CA ALA A 684 46.22 -14.19 27.31
C ALA A 684 45.67 -14.64 28.71
N VAL A 685 44.64 -13.95 29.24
CA VAL A 685 43.61 -14.43 30.23
C VAL A 685 43.86 -14.23 31.76
N VAL A 686 43.32 -13.11 32.31
CA VAL A 686 42.61 -12.90 33.63
C VAL A 686 43.45 -13.13 34.93
N VAL A 687 43.29 -12.50 36.13
CA VAL A 687 42.16 -11.97 36.95
C VAL A 687 42.59 -10.80 37.87
N GLU A 688 41.64 -9.94 38.32
CA GLU A 688 41.54 -9.03 39.53
C GLU A 688 42.80 -8.64 40.37
N ALA A 689 42.98 -7.45 40.97
CA ALA A 689 42.35 -6.10 41.02
C ALA A 689 43.37 -5.14 41.78
N GLU A 690 43.16 -3.98 42.42
CA GLU A 690 42.06 -3.08 42.90
C GLU A 690 42.61 -1.62 42.99
N GLU A 691 41.79 -0.56 42.73
CA GLU A 691 41.89 0.91 43.15
C GLU A 691 43.24 1.71 43.00
N GLU A 692 43.39 3.05 42.82
CA GLU A 692 42.62 4.33 42.77
C GLU A 692 43.56 5.37 42.05
N VAL A 693 43.25 6.58 41.52
CA VAL A 693 42.05 7.35 41.09
C VAL A 693 42.47 8.61 40.27
N ASN A 694 41.58 9.20 39.44
CA ASN A 694 41.68 10.51 38.72
C ASN A 694 42.86 10.73 37.70
N ASP A 695 42.83 11.65 36.72
CA ASP A 695 41.94 12.78 36.35
C ASP A 695 41.75 12.88 34.79
N ASP A 696 40.80 13.73 34.35
CA ASP A 696 40.45 14.11 32.94
C ASP A 696 41.60 14.85 32.18
N PRO A 697 41.64 14.94 30.81
CA PRO A 697 40.61 15.67 30.04
C PRO A 697 40.34 15.29 28.55
N THR A 698 39.35 16.01 27.96
CA THR A 698 38.84 15.94 26.57
C THR A 698 39.74 16.51 25.45
N PRO A 699 39.50 16.10 24.18
CA PRO A 699 39.97 16.80 22.97
C PRO A 699 39.03 17.95 22.51
N PRO A 700 39.53 18.94 21.73
CA PRO A 700 38.80 20.14 21.28
C PRO A 700 38.21 20.03 19.84
N PRO A 701 37.49 21.06 19.31
CA PRO A 701 36.51 20.90 18.22
C PRO A 701 36.95 21.41 16.83
N VAL A 702 36.03 21.30 15.86
CA VAL A 702 35.99 22.06 14.58
C VAL A 702 34.57 22.64 14.42
N GLU A 703 34.44 23.78 13.74
CA GLU A 703 33.25 24.63 13.69
C GLU A 703 32.43 24.46 12.39
N ASP A 704 31.12 24.73 12.46
CA ASP A 704 30.24 24.88 11.28
C ASP A 704 30.35 26.30 10.69
N GLU A 705 30.38 26.41 9.36
CA GLU A 705 30.01 27.66 8.65
C GLU A 705 28.94 27.37 7.58
N ILE A 706 27.94 28.26 7.52
CA ILE A 706 26.73 28.15 6.70
C ILE A 706 26.82 29.12 5.51
N PRO A 707 26.29 28.76 4.33
CA PRO A 707 25.81 29.74 3.36
C PRO A 707 24.27 29.77 3.29
N GLU A 708 23.67 30.90 3.65
CA GLU A 708 22.33 31.27 3.19
C GLU A 708 22.35 31.50 1.66
N VAL A 709 21.21 31.37 0.96
CA VAL A 709 20.48 32.57 0.48
C VAL A 709 18.99 32.29 0.22
N GLU A 710 18.16 33.24 0.65
CA GLU A 710 16.89 33.71 0.03
C GLU A 710 15.68 32.78 -0.18
N ALA A 711 14.51 33.44 -0.21
CA ALA A 711 13.18 32.83 -0.27
C ALA A 711 12.25 33.66 -1.17
N THR A 712 11.12 33.09 -1.58
CA THR A 712 10.04 33.82 -2.27
C THR A 712 8.68 33.36 -1.73
N GLN A 713 7.64 34.19 -1.90
CA GLN A 713 6.32 34.05 -1.26
C GLN A 713 5.19 33.89 -2.31
N GLN A 714 3.94 33.86 -1.82
CA GLN A 714 2.66 33.99 -2.55
C GLN A 714 2.11 32.68 -3.13
N ASP A 715 0.79 32.42 -3.15
CA ASP A 715 -0.31 33.00 -2.36
C ASP A 715 -1.50 32.00 -2.26
N SER A 716 -2.51 32.28 -1.43
CA SER A 716 -3.71 31.45 -1.25
C SER A 716 -4.94 31.98 -2.01
N PRO A 717 -6.02 31.18 -2.14
CA PRO A 717 -7.28 31.62 -1.51
C PRO A 717 -8.09 30.52 -0.79
N LEU A 718 -9.15 30.95 -0.08
CA LEU A 718 -10.06 30.15 0.78
C LEU A 718 -11.50 30.18 0.20
N PRO A 719 -12.43 29.30 0.66
CA PRO A 719 -13.31 29.63 1.81
C PRO A 719 -13.17 28.60 2.97
N ALA A 720 -13.09 28.97 4.26
CA ALA A 720 -14.09 29.60 5.15
C ALA A 720 -15.17 28.61 5.69
N SER A 721 -15.56 28.57 6.96
CA SER A 721 -15.17 29.35 8.16
C SER A 721 -15.52 28.61 9.47
N ILE A 722 -14.58 28.50 10.43
CA ILE A 722 -14.86 28.18 11.85
C ILE A 722 -14.03 29.11 12.75
N LYS A 723 -14.60 29.49 13.90
CA LYS A 723 -14.13 30.55 14.81
C LYS A 723 -12.78 30.22 15.48
N PRO A 724 -11.95 31.24 15.82
CA PRO A 724 -10.63 31.03 16.39
C PRO A 724 -10.68 30.50 17.82
N GLN A 725 -9.80 29.55 18.13
CA GLN A 725 -9.35 29.22 19.48
C GLN A 725 -7.85 29.51 19.61
N GLU A 726 -7.42 29.84 20.82
CA GLU A 726 -6.06 30.30 21.11
C GLU A 726 -5.04 29.15 21.00
N LYS A 727 -3.92 29.39 20.30
CA LYS A 727 -2.80 28.44 20.25
C LYS A 727 -2.00 28.48 21.54
N THR A 728 -2.43 27.71 22.54
CA THR A 728 -1.58 27.38 23.69
C THR A 728 -0.52 26.37 23.24
N THR A 729 0.73 26.81 23.08
CA THR A 729 1.86 25.92 22.83
C THR A 729 2.19 25.13 24.09
N LEU A 730 1.91 23.83 24.08
CA LEU A 730 2.37 22.87 25.08
C LEU A 730 3.39 21.94 24.42
N ASP A 731 4.66 22.04 24.83
CA ASP A 731 5.71 21.13 24.40
C ASP A 731 5.51 19.76 25.04
N VAL A 732 4.72 18.90 24.39
CA VAL A 732 4.58 17.49 24.75
C VAL A 732 5.67 16.70 24.06
N SER A 733 6.70 16.30 24.81
CA SER A 733 7.77 15.44 24.29
C SER A 733 7.20 14.07 23.88
N PHE A 734 7.30 13.73 22.60
CA PHE A 734 6.95 12.40 22.11
C PHE A 734 7.85 11.35 22.78
N SER A 735 7.23 10.34 23.40
CA SER A 735 7.98 9.20 23.91
C SER A 735 8.41 8.31 22.73
N PRO A 736 9.68 7.84 22.67
CA PRO A 736 10.18 7.05 21.53
C PRO A 736 9.42 5.72 21.35
N ALA A 737 8.75 5.23 22.40
CA ALA A 737 7.89 4.06 22.35
C ALA A 737 6.74 4.17 21.33
N ILE A 738 6.22 5.39 21.10
CA ILE A 738 5.14 5.62 20.12
C ILE A 738 5.63 5.25 18.71
N TYR A 739 6.83 5.70 18.34
CA TYR A 739 7.38 5.44 17.01
C TYR A 739 7.78 3.97 16.83
N THR A 740 8.40 3.33 17.83
CA THR A 740 8.73 1.89 17.75
C THR A 740 7.49 1.02 17.56
N ASN A 741 6.37 1.37 18.20
CA ASN A 741 5.10 0.65 18.05
C ASN A 741 4.48 0.81 16.65
N ILE A 742 4.57 2.00 16.05
CA ILE A 742 4.08 2.25 14.68
C ILE A 742 5.00 1.58 13.63
N ILE A 743 6.33 1.67 13.79
CA ILE A 743 7.32 0.95 12.98
C ILE A 743 7.04 -0.56 12.99
N GLN A 744 6.79 -1.15 14.18
CA GLN A 744 6.45 -2.55 14.32
C GLN A 744 5.14 -2.93 13.58
N PHE A 745 4.14 -2.05 13.56
CA PHE A 745 2.92 -2.27 12.78
C PHE A 745 3.16 -2.19 11.27
N LEU A 746 3.88 -1.18 10.79
CA LEU A 746 4.17 -0.97 9.36
C LEU A 746 4.99 -2.13 8.78
N GLY A 747 6.05 -2.56 9.46
CA GLY A 747 6.82 -3.75 9.05
C GLY A 747 6.02 -5.06 9.13
N ALA A 748 5.06 -5.17 10.06
CA ALA A 748 4.18 -6.34 10.11
C ALA A 748 3.30 -6.47 8.84
N ILE A 749 2.96 -5.35 8.19
CA ILE A 749 2.15 -5.30 6.96
C ILE A 749 2.96 -5.10 5.67
N ASN A 750 4.29 -5.08 5.72
CA ASN A 750 5.21 -4.81 4.58
C ASN A 750 5.05 -3.42 3.96
N LEU A 751 4.95 -2.37 4.80
CA LEU A 751 5.11 -0.98 4.37
C LEU A 751 6.43 -0.43 4.90
N ASP A 752 7.52 -1.11 4.55
CA ASP A 752 8.83 -0.93 5.14
C ASP A 752 9.42 0.46 4.82
N GLU A 753 9.20 1.00 3.61
CA GLU A 753 9.53 2.38 3.22
C GLU A 753 8.93 3.45 4.16
N LEU A 754 7.69 3.23 4.63
CA LEU A 754 7.01 4.14 5.56
C LEU A 754 7.47 3.94 7.01
N ALA A 755 8.05 2.78 7.33
CA ALA A 755 8.68 2.53 8.62
C ALA A 755 10.06 3.19 8.69
N ASP A 756 10.80 3.21 7.58
CA ASP A 756 12.08 3.90 7.46
C ASP A 756 11.91 5.43 7.43
N ASP A 757 10.90 5.98 6.74
CA ASP A 757 10.52 7.41 6.82
C ASP A 757 10.22 7.81 8.28
N LEU A 758 9.55 6.94 9.05
CA LEU A 758 9.29 7.18 10.47
C LEU A 758 10.54 7.09 11.35
N ALA A 759 11.45 6.17 11.05
CA ALA A 759 12.70 5.99 11.78
C ALA A 759 13.68 7.16 11.57
N LEU A 760 13.67 7.77 10.38
CA LEU A 760 14.51 8.91 10.00
C LEU A 760 13.91 10.25 10.42
N ASN A 761 12.64 10.49 10.08
CA ASN A 761 12.01 11.82 10.16
C ASN A 761 11.01 11.98 11.31
N GLY A 762 10.75 10.92 12.10
CA GLY A 762 9.96 11.00 13.33
C GLY A 762 8.56 11.60 13.14
N ALA A 763 8.24 12.65 13.91
CA ALA A 763 6.93 13.30 13.88
C ALA A 763 6.51 13.80 12.48
N ASP A 764 7.47 14.28 11.68
CA ASP A 764 7.21 14.97 10.41
C ASP A 764 6.83 14.00 9.28
N SER A 765 7.12 12.70 9.45
CA SER A 765 6.66 11.63 8.55
C SER A 765 5.17 11.26 8.75
N LEU A 766 4.56 11.60 9.89
CA LEU A 766 3.19 11.17 10.22
C LEU A 766 2.12 11.55 9.16
N PRO A 767 2.18 12.70 8.45
CA PRO A 767 1.29 13.01 7.33
C PRO A 767 1.52 12.10 6.09
N ASN A 768 2.75 11.65 5.86
CA ASN A 768 3.07 10.69 4.79
C ASN A 768 2.51 9.32 5.11
N ILE A 769 2.71 8.84 6.36
CA ILE A 769 2.19 7.55 6.84
C ILE A 769 0.66 7.51 6.77
N ARG A 770 -0.03 8.60 7.16
CA ARG A 770 -1.49 8.73 7.00
C ARG A 770 -1.91 8.61 5.53
N ARG A 771 -1.23 9.30 4.60
CA ARG A 771 -1.51 9.18 3.15
C ARG A 771 -1.21 7.78 2.61
N GLY A 772 -0.09 7.18 3.01
CA GLY A 772 0.32 5.84 2.58
C GLY A 772 -0.67 4.75 3.01
N LEU A 773 -1.08 4.73 4.28
CA LEU A 773 -2.11 3.81 4.76
C LEU A 773 -3.48 4.09 4.12
N ALA A 774 -3.85 5.35 3.90
CA ALA A 774 -5.12 5.71 3.26
C ALA A 774 -5.22 5.22 1.80
N LYS A 775 -4.12 5.26 1.02
CA LYS A 775 -4.05 4.65 -0.33
C LYS A 775 -4.43 3.17 -0.36
N HIS A 776 -4.31 2.46 0.77
CA HIS A 776 -4.62 1.04 0.87
C HIS A 776 -6.01 0.73 1.44
N VAL A 777 -6.84 1.71 1.81
CA VAL A 777 -8.22 1.50 2.29
C VAL A 777 -9.22 1.42 1.11
N GLY A 778 -10.30 0.65 1.27
CA GLY A 778 -11.40 0.57 0.30
C GLY A 778 -11.11 -0.26 -0.96
N ILE A 779 -9.97 -0.96 -1.02
CA ILE A 779 -9.60 -1.78 -2.18
C ILE A 779 -10.36 -3.11 -2.14
N ALA A 780 -11.25 -3.32 -3.11
CA ALA A 780 -11.95 -4.58 -3.36
C ALA A 780 -11.44 -5.24 -4.67
N PRO A 781 -11.48 -6.59 -4.79
CA PRO A 781 -11.97 -7.56 -3.81
C PRO A 781 -10.92 -7.89 -2.75
N ARG A 782 -11.29 -7.76 -1.47
CA ARG A 782 -10.41 -8.05 -0.33
C ARG A 782 -11.22 -8.36 0.91
N ASP A 783 -10.68 -9.18 1.81
CA ASP A 783 -11.29 -9.50 3.09
C ASP A 783 -11.54 -8.24 3.94
N THR A 784 -12.79 -7.98 4.32
CA THR A 784 -13.18 -6.77 5.09
C THR A 784 -12.44 -6.64 6.42
N ARG A 785 -11.93 -7.73 7.01
CA ARG A 785 -11.09 -7.67 8.23
C ARG A 785 -9.77 -6.95 7.99
N VAL A 786 -9.21 -7.06 6.78
CA VAL A 786 -7.98 -6.33 6.39
C VAL A 786 -8.27 -4.85 6.16
N ASP A 787 -9.44 -4.54 5.60
CA ASP A 787 -9.86 -3.15 5.39
C ASP A 787 -10.17 -2.45 6.73
N ARG A 788 -10.90 -3.11 7.63
CA ARG A 788 -11.15 -2.65 9.00
C ARG A 788 -9.88 -2.45 9.81
N MET A 789 -8.89 -3.33 9.65
CA MET A 789 -7.57 -3.19 10.26
C MET A 789 -6.88 -1.88 9.84
N LEU A 790 -6.94 -1.52 8.56
CA LEU A 790 -6.38 -0.26 8.05
C LEU A 790 -7.19 0.97 8.50
N ARG A 791 -8.52 0.88 8.49
CA ARG A 791 -9.43 1.95 8.98
C ARG A 791 -9.26 2.22 10.48
N LEU A 792 -9.03 1.18 11.29
CA LEU A 792 -8.66 1.31 12.71
C LEU A 792 -7.25 1.89 12.87
N ALA A 793 -6.27 1.41 12.10
CA ALA A 793 -4.90 1.91 12.18
C ALA A 793 -4.81 3.43 11.93
N LEU A 794 -5.55 3.95 10.95
CA LEU A 794 -5.65 5.39 10.69
C LEU A 794 -6.22 6.21 11.87
N ARG A 795 -7.12 5.63 12.68
CA ARG A 795 -7.71 6.29 13.88
C ARG A 795 -6.80 6.19 15.11
N LEU A 796 -5.93 5.20 15.15
CA LEU A 796 -4.94 4.96 16.22
C LEU A 796 -3.60 5.70 15.98
N LEU A 797 -3.37 6.28 14.81
CA LEU A 797 -2.22 7.16 14.61
C LEU A 797 -2.30 8.40 15.54
N PRO A 798 -1.16 8.89 16.05
CA PRO A 798 -1.11 9.98 17.02
C PRO A 798 -1.76 11.27 16.51
N GLN A 799 -2.27 12.08 17.44
CA GLN A 799 -2.92 13.37 17.22
C GLN A 799 -2.40 14.47 18.15
N ASN A 800 -1.22 14.27 18.73
CA ASN A 800 -0.56 15.14 19.71
C ASN A 800 -1.37 15.26 21.01
N LYS A 801 -1.84 14.12 21.53
CA LYS A 801 -2.68 14.00 22.73
C LYS A 801 -2.08 12.99 23.72
N GLU A 802 -2.38 13.14 25.01
CA GLU A 802 -1.95 12.21 26.07
C GLU A 802 -2.38 10.75 25.80
N SER A 803 -3.44 10.55 25.02
CA SER A 803 -3.93 9.24 24.55
C SER A 803 -2.95 8.43 23.72
N ASP A 804 -1.96 9.08 23.09
CA ASP A 804 -1.28 8.53 21.92
C ASP A 804 -0.32 7.38 22.25
N VAL A 805 0.12 7.26 23.50
CA VAL A 805 0.86 6.09 23.99
C VAL A 805 -0.02 4.84 23.90
N LEU A 806 -1.22 4.86 24.50
CA LEU A 806 -2.17 3.74 24.49
C LEU A 806 -2.61 3.39 23.06
N LYS A 807 -2.83 4.39 22.20
CA LYS A 807 -3.15 4.15 20.79
C LYS A 807 -2.02 3.45 20.04
N SER A 808 -0.76 3.79 20.33
CA SER A 808 0.41 3.11 19.77
C SER A 808 0.50 1.65 20.25
N GLU A 809 0.19 1.38 21.52
CA GLU A 809 0.16 0.02 22.06
C GLU A 809 -0.94 -0.83 21.39
N LEU A 810 -2.11 -0.25 21.08
CA LEU A 810 -3.15 -0.89 20.29
C LEU A 810 -2.70 -1.17 18.84
N LEU A 811 -1.95 -0.27 18.20
CA LEU A 811 -1.34 -0.52 16.88
C LEU A 811 -0.34 -1.68 16.92
N ALA A 812 0.54 -1.73 17.91
CA ALA A 812 1.48 -2.84 18.10
C ALA A 812 0.72 -4.16 18.38
N ARG A 813 -0.39 -4.12 19.13
CA ARG A 813 -1.28 -5.25 19.40
C ARG A 813 -1.94 -5.78 18.12
N ILE A 814 -2.34 -4.92 17.18
CA ILE A 814 -2.76 -5.34 15.84
C ILE A 814 -1.58 -5.99 15.09
N GLY A 815 -0.45 -5.29 15.00
CA GLY A 815 0.75 -5.73 14.25
C GLY A 815 1.23 -7.13 14.65
N GLY A 816 1.29 -7.42 15.96
CA GLY A 816 1.64 -8.74 16.47
C GLY A 816 0.73 -9.89 16.00
N ASN A 817 -0.54 -9.59 15.68
CA ASN A 817 -1.53 -10.57 15.23
C ASN A 817 -1.59 -10.73 13.70
N VAL A 818 -1.03 -9.80 12.92
CA VAL A 818 -0.92 -9.92 11.45
C VAL A 818 -0.25 -11.23 11.01
N LYS A 819 0.69 -11.74 11.82
CA LYS A 819 1.40 -13.03 11.56
C LYS A 819 0.47 -14.25 11.53
N ALA A 820 -0.67 -14.23 12.24
CA ALA A 820 -1.68 -15.28 12.15
C ALA A 820 -2.43 -15.21 10.82
N MET A 821 -2.87 -14.00 10.43
CA MET A 821 -3.54 -13.74 9.15
C MET A 821 -2.64 -14.11 7.96
N LYS A 822 -1.36 -13.71 7.97
CA LYS A 822 -0.36 -14.07 6.93
C LYS A 822 -0.32 -15.59 6.65
N ARG A 823 -0.19 -16.42 7.69
CA ARG A 823 -0.20 -17.89 7.56
C ARG A 823 -1.51 -18.41 6.96
N TRP A 824 -2.64 -17.87 7.41
CA TRP A 824 -3.96 -18.29 6.96
C TRP A 824 -4.24 -17.89 5.50
N MET A 825 -3.81 -16.71 5.08
CA MET A 825 -3.91 -16.26 3.68
C MET A 825 -3.03 -17.11 2.76
N ARG A 826 -1.75 -17.31 3.13
CA ARG A 826 -0.82 -18.20 2.41
C ARG A 826 -1.41 -19.60 2.23
N ALA A 827 -1.85 -20.24 3.30
CA ALA A 827 -2.47 -21.57 3.23
C ALA A 827 -3.73 -21.59 2.35
N ARG A 828 -4.51 -20.51 2.27
CA ARG A 828 -5.67 -20.42 1.36
C ARG A 828 -5.32 -20.10 -0.10
N LEU A 829 -4.19 -19.45 -0.35
CA LEU A 829 -3.62 -19.21 -1.68
C LEU A 829 -3.00 -20.50 -2.26
N GLU A 830 -2.17 -21.19 -1.47
CA GLU A 830 -1.53 -22.47 -1.81
C GLU A 830 -2.59 -23.54 -2.17
N ASN A 831 -3.65 -23.67 -1.36
CA ASN A 831 -4.79 -24.56 -1.63
C ASN A 831 -5.65 -24.14 -2.85
N ARG A 832 -5.33 -23.03 -3.51
CA ARG A 832 -5.92 -22.56 -4.78
C ARG A 832 -4.92 -22.52 -5.93
N HIS A 833 -3.73 -23.10 -5.74
CA HIS A 833 -2.60 -23.04 -6.69
C HIS A 833 -2.22 -21.61 -7.09
N SER A 834 -2.49 -20.64 -6.21
CA SER A 834 -2.03 -19.26 -6.33
C SER A 834 -0.83 -19.10 -5.40
N GLY A 835 0.29 -18.59 -5.91
CA GLY A 835 1.47 -18.35 -5.06
C GLY A 835 1.18 -17.26 -4.01
N SER A 836 1.70 -17.46 -2.81
CA SER A 836 1.88 -16.37 -1.83
C SER A 836 3.08 -15.52 -2.24
N SER A 837 2.94 -14.22 -2.08
CA SER A 837 3.93 -13.19 -2.42
C SER A 837 4.79 -12.81 -1.20
N ASP A 838 4.45 -13.34 -0.03
CA ASP A 838 4.90 -12.96 1.31
C ASP A 838 4.61 -11.50 1.74
N VAL A 839 4.30 -10.60 0.80
CA VAL A 839 3.77 -9.24 1.00
C VAL A 839 2.29 -9.27 1.44
N PHE A 840 1.99 -8.65 2.58
CA PHE A 840 0.66 -8.78 3.23
C PHE A 840 -0.53 -8.30 2.38
N LEU A 841 -0.46 -7.07 1.89
CA LEU A 841 -1.59 -6.40 1.24
C LEU A 841 -1.83 -6.97 -0.17
N GLU A 842 -0.77 -7.38 -0.86
CA GLU A 842 -0.87 -8.13 -2.11
C GLU A 842 -1.53 -9.50 -1.91
N ASP A 843 -1.12 -10.27 -0.90
CA ASP A 843 -1.71 -11.59 -0.63
C ASP A 843 -3.19 -11.48 -0.24
N ALA A 844 -3.59 -10.43 0.48
CA ALA A 844 -4.99 -10.15 0.78
C ALA A 844 -5.84 -9.89 -0.47
N LEU A 845 -5.31 -9.11 -1.43
CA LEU A 845 -5.95 -8.80 -2.71
C LEU A 845 -5.98 -10.03 -3.63
N LYS A 846 -4.85 -10.73 -3.79
CA LYS A 846 -4.72 -11.97 -4.55
C LYS A 846 -5.67 -13.05 -4.03
N LEU A 847 -5.84 -13.14 -2.71
CA LEU A 847 -6.80 -14.05 -2.08
C LEU A 847 -8.25 -13.64 -2.36
N GLY A 848 -8.57 -12.34 -2.34
CA GLY A 848 -9.90 -11.83 -2.72
C GLY A 848 -10.28 -12.20 -4.15
N ILE A 849 -9.40 -11.95 -5.12
CA ILE A 849 -9.58 -12.37 -6.52
C ILE A 849 -9.73 -13.90 -6.62
N ALA A 850 -8.87 -14.66 -5.94
CA ALA A 850 -8.92 -16.13 -5.96
C ALA A 850 -10.21 -16.69 -5.33
N LEU A 851 -10.82 -15.98 -4.38
CA LEU A 851 -12.10 -16.36 -3.75
C LEU A 851 -13.33 -15.96 -4.58
N GLN A 852 -13.30 -14.83 -5.30
CA GLN A 852 -14.32 -14.53 -6.30
C GLN A 852 -14.31 -15.57 -7.42
N ARG A 853 -13.13 -16.00 -7.87
CA ARG A 853 -12.97 -17.01 -8.93
C ARG A 853 -13.34 -18.42 -8.46
N ILE A 854 -12.96 -18.80 -7.22
CA ILE A 854 -13.24 -20.11 -6.63
C ILE A 854 -13.67 -19.93 -5.16
N PRO A 855 -14.97 -19.75 -4.88
CA PRO A 855 -15.48 -19.72 -3.51
C PRO A 855 -15.18 -21.05 -2.83
N GLY A 856 -14.51 -20.98 -1.67
CA GLY A 856 -14.05 -22.18 -0.96
C GLY A 856 -15.15 -22.83 -0.11
N PRO A 857 -15.01 -24.13 0.22
CA PRO A 857 -15.84 -24.76 1.23
C PRO A 857 -15.62 -24.09 2.60
N GLY A 858 -16.70 -23.62 3.23
CA GLY A 858 -16.69 -22.93 4.51
C GLY A 858 -17.72 -21.79 4.55
N HIS A 859 -17.63 -20.93 5.55
CA HIS A 859 -18.34 -19.65 5.54
C HIS A 859 -17.72 -18.73 4.47
N PRO A 860 -18.52 -18.03 3.63
CA PRO A 860 -18.00 -17.02 2.72
C PRO A 860 -17.38 -15.87 3.51
N LEU A 861 -16.36 -15.23 2.95
CA LEU A 861 -15.88 -13.95 3.45
C LEU A 861 -16.68 -12.85 2.74
N SER A 862 -16.91 -11.71 3.41
CA SER A 862 -17.19 -10.50 2.64
C SER A 862 -15.91 -10.07 1.92
N LEU A 863 -16.07 -9.69 0.64
CA LEU A 863 -15.01 -9.20 -0.24
C LEU A 863 -15.32 -7.79 -0.76
N GLU A 864 -16.32 -7.14 -0.15
CA GLU A 864 -16.80 -5.79 -0.42
C GLU A 864 -16.00 -4.78 0.43
N ILE A 865 -16.35 -3.50 0.37
CA ILE A 865 -15.71 -2.44 1.17
C ILE A 865 -16.17 -2.56 2.64
N ASP A 866 -15.32 -2.25 3.62
CA ASP A 866 -15.73 -2.26 5.03
C ASP A 866 -16.49 -0.98 5.41
N ASP A 867 -17.79 -0.94 5.06
CA ASP A 867 -18.70 0.18 5.37
C ASP A 867 -19.07 0.30 6.88
N TYR A 868 -18.48 -0.51 7.75
CA TYR A 868 -18.78 -0.53 9.18
C TYR A 868 -18.44 0.79 9.87
N GLU A 869 -19.34 1.27 10.72
CA GLU A 869 -19.14 2.48 11.52
C GLU A 869 -18.20 2.20 12.69
N LEU A 870 -16.96 2.71 12.59
CA LEU A 870 -15.98 2.62 13.67
C LEU A 870 -16.13 3.80 14.66
N PRO A 871 -15.72 3.63 15.94
CA PRO A 871 -15.78 4.66 16.97
C PRO A 871 -14.94 5.92 16.69
N ASP A 872 -15.33 7.04 17.27
CA ASP A 872 -14.62 8.33 17.17
C ASP A 872 -13.14 8.20 17.61
N PRO A 873 -12.18 8.85 16.92
CA PRO A 873 -10.75 8.78 17.26
C PRO A 873 -10.36 9.29 18.66
N ASN A 874 -11.29 9.86 19.43
CA ASN A 874 -11.10 10.26 20.82
C ASN A 874 -11.61 9.21 21.84
N ASP A 875 -12.48 8.26 21.45
CA ASP A 875 -12.98 7.22 22.36
C ASP A 875 -12.04 5.99 22.39
N ILE A 876 -11.06 6.06 23.27
CA ILE A 876 -10.04 5.00 23.45
C ILE A 876 -10.68 3.67 23.89
N GLN A 877 -11.76 3.69 24.68
CA GLN A 877 -12.37 2.47 25.23
C GLN A 877 -13.14 1.70 24.15
N GLN A 878 -13.87 2.41 23.29
CA GLN A 878 -14.53 1.78 22.14
C GLN A 878 -13.51 1.34 21.08
N LEU A 879 -12.43 2.11 20.85
CA LEU A 879 -11.35 1.69 19.95
C LEU A 879 -10.60 0.45 20.46
N GLU A 880 -10.33 0.34 21.76
CA GLU A 880 -9.75 -0.87 22.36
C GLU A 880 -10.67 -2.08 22.15
N TYR A 881 -11.97 -1.93 22.39
CA TYR A 881 -12.96 -2.99 22.18
C TYR A 881 -13.02 -3.47 20.72
N GLU A 882 -13.00 -2.56 19.74
CA GLU A 882 -12.93 -2.90 18.31
C GLU A 882 -11.59 -3.57 17.94
N VAL A 883 -10.48 -3.17 18.55
CA VAL A 883 -9.19 -3.85 18.38
C VAL A 883 -9.21 -5.27 18.97
N GLU A 884 -9.85 -5.49 20.12
CA GLU A 884 -10.06 -6.84 20.66
C GLU A 884 -10.94 -7.69 19.73
N GLN A 885 -12.08 -7.16 19.26
CA GLN A 885 -12.92 -7.86 18.28
C GLN A 885 -12.14 -8.23 17.03
N LEU A 886 -11.44 -7.27 16.41
CA LEU A 886 -10.60 -7.51 15.24
C LEU A 886 -9.57 -8.61 15.50
N VAL A 887 -8.84 -8.56 16.63
CA VAL A 887 -7.83 -9.57 16.98
C VAL A 887 -8.44 -10.97 17.17
N THR A 888 -9.65 -11.09 17.73
CA THR A 888 -10.35 -12.39 17.78
C THR A 888 -10.78 -12.88 16.40
N HIS A 889 -11.24 -11.99 15.52
CA HIS A 889 -11.59 -12.31 14.14
C HIS A 889 -10.38 -12.59 13.23
N MET A 890 -9.19 -12.10 13.56
CA MET A 890 -7.93 -12.49 12.90
C MET A 890 -7.48 -13.89 13.33
N ASN A 891 -7.70 -14.27 14.59
CA ASN A 891 -7.24 -15.53 15.19
C ASN A 891 -8.30 -16.67 15.13
N LEU A 892 -8.94 -16.86 13.97
CA LEU A 892 -9.87 -17.98 13.79
C LEU A 892 -9.15 -19.34 13.80
N PRO A 893 -9.64 -20.36 14.53
CA PRO A 893 -9.17 -21.73 14.39
C PRO A 893 -9.47 -22.26 12.98
N SER A 894 -8.62 -23.15 12.46
CA SER A 894 -8.68 -23.57 11.05
C SER A 894 -9.97 -24.31 10.68
N ALA A 895 -10.94 -23.58 10.14
CA ALA A 895 -12.19 -24.11 9.59
C ALA A 895 -11.97 -24.69 8.19
N GLY A 896 -11.50 -25.94 8.14
CA GLY A 896 -11.24 -26.70 6.91
C GLY A 896 -10.16 -27.75 7.16
N GLY A 897 -10.57 -28.97 7.51
CA GLY A 897 -9.67 -29.97 8.06
C GLY A 897 -8.82 -30.72 7.04
N ILE A 898 -7.49 -30.61 7.18
CA ILE A 898 -6.52 -31.66 6.87
C ILE A 898 -5.72 -31.88 8.16
N LEU A 899 -5.57 -33.13 8.59
CA LEU A 899 -4.60 -33.51 9.61
C LEU A 899 -3.25 -33.74 8.93
N ALA A 900 -2.20 -33.20 9.54
CA ALA A 900 -0.78 -33.49 9.27
C ALA A 900 -0.11 -33.87 10.60
#